data_AF-A0A364NBF6-F1
#
_entry.id   AF-A0A364NBF6-F1
#
_cell.length_a   1.000
_cell.length_b   1.000
_cell.length_c   1.000
_cell.angle_alpha   90.00
_cell.angle_beta   90.00
_cell.angle_gamma   90.00
#
_symmetry.space_group_name_H-M   'P 1'
#
loop_
_entity.id
_entity.type
_entity.pdbx_description
1 polymer ?
#
loop_
_entity_poly.entity_id
_entity_poly.type
_entity_poly.pdbx_seq_one_letter_code
_entity_poly.pdbx_strand_id
1 'polypeptide(L)'
;MFNALSTPLTLLSFSLLLTSTSAIGRAIVTNECPDPIYLWSIGGTISPQHVIEPSTSYSQPFTRDPVSGGIALKISPVENGIFKPNVSQTIFAYSLDGDNVWYDMSDIFGDGFAGRTISLTPSDASCGEIVWGTGKQPAGSTVREALRHRHIAAAESAETSIVKTVRFARRTRIIALAHMAGSPSQPSSTFNQRPGSTTSLVSNTGAGEASSTSHTNDADADGRQTSTMAARSRTHPIKRRPRPAQREDYNPTHLPWKKRLDHFTWSWFECTMSTGAIATVLGQQPYSFTGLKTIGKIFYILDILLFLIFSACITYRFIHNRGSLRLSLHHPHESFFFGAYFVSIALIIYCMELYGVPSSGPWLIKALEVLYWLYAAMVMLVAVFQYHVIFDRRDLPVTDAMPAWILPVYPFLVLGVLGSTLLKSQPPDAGFKIFVGSVTFQGLGWTVAFLMLTLYFTRLVNSNLPEIPKRPGMYVAVGPAAYTANACVALGMQAPKHVPENLLGITSFPVGDAFKAFGVIVGIFLWLISFWFSAIATVSIVISAKESHFTLNHWGFVFPNAGMTIALIYIANALDSPGLKGVCSAMTIILVILWIWVAVLNVKGVVQKKVLWPGMDEDMEDIEGHGHKPGEEVDGGDNSEV
;
A
#
# COMPACT_ATOMS: atom_id res chain seq x y z
N MET A 1 -38.95 -39.90 -19.58
CA MET A 1 -38.46 -41.24 -19.19
C MET A 1 -37.32 -41.59 -20.14
N PHE A 2 -36.05 -41.50 -19.70
CA PHE A 2 -34.80 -41.87 -20.42
C PHE A 2 -34.55 -41.27 -21.84
N ASN A 3 -33.34 -41.27 -22.41
CA ASN A 3 -32.00 -40.79 -21.99
C ASN A 3 -31.04 -40.90 -23.21
N ALA A 4 -29.79 -40.41 -23.09
CA ALA A 4 -28.71 -40.43 -24.11
C ALA A 4 -28.84 -39.34 -25.22
N LEU A 5 -28.01 -38.30 -25.38
CA LEU A 5 -26.66 -37.89 -24.90
C LEU A 5 -25.49 -38.23 -25.87
N SER A 6 -24.45 -37.37 -25.89
CA SER A 6 -23.29 -37.27 -26.82
C SER A 6 -23.57 -36.55 -28.16
N THR A 7 -22.70 -35.71 -28.75
CA THR A 7 -21.46 -35.01 -28.27
C THR A 7 -21.17 -33.80 -29.19
N PRO A 8 -20.61 -32.68 -28.68
CA PRO A 8 -20.09 -31.58 -29.52
C PRO A 8 -18.66 -31.87 -30.03
N LEU A 9 -18.29 -31.28 -31.17
CA LEU A 9 -16.94 -31.40 -31.76
C LEU A 9 -15.88 -30.65 -30.95
N THR A 10 -14.76 -31.33 -30.65
CA THR A 10 -13.50 -30.72 -30.22
C THR A 10 -12.48 -30.73 -31.36
N LEU A 11 -12.04 -29.55 -31.80
CA LEU A 11 -10.94 -29.43 -32.77
C LEU A 11 -9.60 -29.49 -32.05
N LEU A 12 -8.91 -30.64 -32.13
CA LEU A 12 -7.51 -30.75 -31.70
C LEU A 12 -6.60 -30.06 -32.73
N SER A 13 -6.04 -28.91 -32.37
CA SER A 13 -4.87 -28.34 -33.04
C SER A 13 -3.60 -29.07 -32.59
N PHE A 14 -3.07 -29.92 -33.46
CA PHE A 14 -1.84 -30.68 -33.22
C PHE A 14 -0.61 -29.75 -33.29
N SER A 15 -0.09 -29.34 -32.13
CA SER A 15 1.19 -28.61 -32.03
C SER A 15 2.26 -29.55 -31.48
N LEU A 16 3.18 -30.00 -32.34
CA LEU A 16 4.39 -30.69 -31.88
C LEU A 16 5.25 -29.70 -31.08
N LEU A 17 5.25 -29.82 -29.75
CA LEU A 17 6.36 -29.30 -28.96
C LEU A 17 7.59 -30.15 -29.22
N LEU A 18 8.44 -29.68 -30.13
CA LEU A 18 9.87 -29.93 -30.05
C LEU A 18 10.34 -29.43 -28.68
N THR A 19 10.49 -30.34 -27.72
CA THR A 19 11.02 -30.03 -26.39
C THR A 19 12.51 -29.77 -26.49
N SER A 20 12.87 -28.57 -26.94
CA SER A 20 14.23 -28.04 -26.82
C SER A 20 14.63 -28.12 -25.35
N THR A 21 15.51 -29.06 -25.01
CA THR A 21 16.06 -29.24 -23.66
C THR A 21 17.05 -28.14 -23.32
N SER A 22 16.55 -26.90 -23.27
CA SER A 22 17.28 -25.77 -22.71
C SER A 22 17.73 -26.14 -21.30
N ALA A 23 19.01 -25.96 -20.99
CA ALA A 23 19.54 -26.29 -19.67
C ALA A 23 18.73 -25.53 -18.60
N ILE A 24 18.04 -26.31 -17.76
CA ILE A 24 17.36 -25.79 -16.58
C ILE A 24 18.41 -25.76 -15.48
N GLY A 25 18.68 -24.58 -14.94
CA GLY A 25 19.63 -24.39 -13.85
C GLY A 25 19.31 -25.24 -12.62
N ARG A 26 20.27 -25.38 -11.70
CA ARG A 26 20.10 -26.24 -10.52
C ARG A 26 20.17 -25.43 -9.22
N ALA A 27 19.23 -25.74 -8.33
CA ALA A 27 19.36 -25.45 -6.91
C ALA A 27 20.28 -26.52 -6.30
N ILE A 28 21.35 -26.10 -5.63
CA ILE A 28 22.29 -26.98 -4.91
C ILE A 28 22.38 -26.53 -3.46
N VAL A 29 22.39 -27.49 -2.54
CA VAL A 29 22.60 -27.27 -1.11
C VAL A 29 23.75 -28.15 -0.63
N THR A 30 24.83 -27.53 -0.18
CA THR A 30 26.08 -28.17 0.24
C THR A 30 26.26 -28.05 1.75
N ASN A 31 26.42 -29.19 2.41
CA ASN A 31 26.68 -29.22 3.85
C ASN A 31 28.18 -29.24 4.13
N GLU A 32 28.75 -28.15 4.65
CA GLU A 32 30.14 -28.07 5.13
C GLU A 32 30.21 -28.03 6.67
N CYS A 33 29.14 -28.49 7.33
CA CYS A 33 29.08 -28.66 8.78
C CYS A 33 29.54 -30.07 9.20
N PRO A 34 29.96 -30.26 10.46
CA PRO A 34 30.34 -31.58 10.98
C PRO A 34 29.13 -32.49 11.29
N ASP A 35 27.92 -31.97 11.25
CA ASP A 35 26.67 -32.67 11.54
C ASP A 35 25.77 -32.70 10.27
N PRO A 36 24.94 -33.74 10.07
CA PRO A 36 24.00 -33.78 8.96
C PRO A 36 22.95 -32.65 9.06
N ILE A 37 22.44 -32.23 7.91
CA ILE A 37 21.32 -31.28 7.80
C ILE A 37 20.16 -31.90 7.01
N TYR A 38 18.94 -31.49 7.33
CA TYR A 38 17.72 -32.09 6.81
C TYR A 38 16.99 -31.11 5.90
N LEU A 39 16.68 -31.54 4.68
CA LEU A 39 16.11 -30.71 3.62
C LEU A 39 14.77 -31.27 3.11
N TRP A 40 13.85 -30.36 2.79
CA TRP A 40 12.60 -30.64 2.08
C TRP A 40 12.42 -29.65 0.92
N SER A 41 12.01 -30.15 -0.24
CA SER A 41 11.55 -29.33 -1.36
C SER A 41 10.05 -29.17 -1.29
N ILE A 42 9.57 -27.93 -1.25
CA ILE A 42 8.16 -27.59 -1.00
C ILE A 42 7.62 -26.66 -2.09
N GLY A 43 6.57 -27.10 -2.76
CA GLY A 43 5.72 -26.30 -3.65
C GLY A 43 4.25 -26.50 -3.25
N GLY A 44 3.40 -26.90 -4.20
CA GLY A 44 2.05 -27.41 -3.94
C GLY A 44 2.04 -28.77 -3.23
N THR A 45 3.19 -29.47 -3.17
CA THR A 45 3.42 -30.67 -2.35
C THR A 45 4.74 -30.57 -1.58
N ILE A 46 4.93 -31.43 -0.58
CA ILE A 46 6.13 -31.52 0.26
C ILE A 46 6.88 -32.81 -0.11
N SER A 47 8.19 -32.71 -0.38
CA SER A 47 9.03 -33.89 -0.66
C SER A 47 9.21 -34.78 0.57
N PRO A 48 9.70 -36.03 0.41
CA PRO A 48 10.34 -36.75 1.50
C PRO A 48 11.50 -35.94 2.11
N GLN A 49 11.90 -36.28 3.35
CA GLN A 49 13.10 -35.74 3.97
C GLN A 49 14.35 -36.20 3.21
N HIS A 50 15.18 -35.25 2.78
CA HIS A 50 16.53 -35.51 2.29
C HIS A 50 17.54 -35.23 3.40
N VAL A 51 18.35 -36.23 3.78
CA VAL A 51 19.48 -36.05 4.68
C VAL A 51 20.70 -35.65 3.84
N ILE A 52 21.39 -34.57 4.23
CA ILE A 52 22.62 -34.10 3.59
C ILE A 52 23.75 -34.27 4.60
N GLU A 53 24.50 -35.36 4.43
CA GLU A 53 25.64 -35.71 5.29
C GLU A 53 26.79 -34.67 5.19
N PRO A 54 27.67 -34.58 6.21
CA PRO A 54 28.87 -33.74 6.17
C PRO A 54 29.69 -33.88 4.88
N SER A 55 30.06 -32.75 4.28
CA SER A 55 30.77 -32.63 3.00
C SER A 55 30.01 -33.16 1.77
N THR A 56 28.70 -33.42 1.85
CA THR A 56 27.87 -33.83 0.70
C THR A 56 26.98 -32.70 0.18
N SER A 57 26.26 -32.93 -0.93
CA SER A 57 25.35 -31.94 -1.53
C SER A 57 24.08 -32.56 -2.09
N TYR A 58 22.96 -31.91 -1.83
CA TYR A 58 21.69 -32.14 -2.53
C TYR A 58 21.61 -31.27 -3.78
N SER A 59 20.95 -31.73 -4.85
CA SER A 59 20.59 -30.85 -5.97
C SER A 59 19.30 -31.25 -6.68
N GLN A 60 18.55 -30.24 -7.13
CA GLN A 60 17.37 -30.40 -8.01
C GLN A 60 17.44 -29.38 -9.15
N PRO A 61 16.86 -29.66 -10.34
CA PRO A 61 16.63 -28.62 -11.34
C PRO A 61 15.64 -27.57 -10.80
N PHE A 62 15.75 -26.31 -11.22
CA PHE A 62 14.75 -25.29 -10.93
C PHE A 62 13.45 -25.63 -11.70
N THR A 63 12.37 -25.92 -10.97
CA THR A 63 11.05 -26.11 -11.59
C THR A 63 10.06 -25.04 -11.12
N ARG A 64 9.07 -24.73 -11.96
CA ARG A 64 7.96 -23.85 -11.59
C ARG A 64 6.84 -24.72 -11.04
N ASP A 65 6.46 -24.51 -9.79
CA ASP A 65 5.28 -25.15 -9.23
C ASP A 65 4.00 -24.49 -9.80
N PRO A 66 3.01 -25.25 -10.28
CA PRO A 66 1.79 -24.69 -10.88
C PRO A 66 0.77 -24.17 -9.87
N VAL A 67 0.94 -24.43 -8.56
CA VAL A 67 0.04 -24.01 -7.49
C VAL A 67 0.66 -22.87 -6.66
N SER A 68 1.91 -23.01 -6.23
CA SER A 68 2.62 -21.99 -5.44
C SER A 68 3.43 -20.99 -6.28
N GLY A 69 3.58 -21.22 -7.60
CA GLY A 69 4.33 -20.34 -8.52
C GLY A 69 5.86 -20.38 -8.38
N GLY A 70 6.36 -20.88 -7.25
CA GLY A 70 7.78 -21.08 -6.92
C GLY A 70 7.95 -22.18 -5.87
N ILE A 71 9.20 -22.53 -5.57
CA ILE A 71 9.59 -23.66 -4.71
C ILE A 71 10.50 -23.17 -3.58
N ALA A 72 10.26 -23.68 -2.37
CA ALA A 72 11.04 -23.43 -1.17
C ALA A 72 11.81 -24.69 -0.77
N LEU A 73 13.15 -24.60 -0.77
CA LEU A 73 14.02 -25.56 -0.10
C LEU A 73 14.10 -25.19 1.38
N LYS A 74 13.37 -25.91 2.23
CA LYS A 74 13.43 -25.77 3.68
C LYS A 74 14.52 -26.66 4.25
N ILE A 75 15.36 -26.09 5.13
CA ILE A 75 16.58 -26.71 5.66
C ILE A 75 16.58 -26.55 7.18
N SER A 76 16.82 -27.63 7.91
CA SER A 76 16.85 -27.64 9.38
C SER A 76 18.04 -28.44 9.91
N PRO A 77 18.66 -28.03 11.04
CA PRO A 77 19.64 -28.85 11.75
C PRO A 77 18.99 -29.99 12.57
N VAL A 78 17.66 -30.07 12.63
CA VAL A 78 16.92 -31.06 13.41
C VAL A 78 16.13 -31.99 12.49
N GLU A 79 16.29 -33.29 12.69
CA GLU A 79 15.55 -34.31 11.93
C GLU A 79 14.04 -34.13 12.09
N ASN A 80 13.27 -34.28 11.00
CA ASN A 80 11.83 -34.02 10.93
C ASN A 80 11.44 -32.59 11.38
N GLY A 81 12.37 -31.63 11.29
CA GLY A 81 12.23 -30.27 11.81
C GLY A 81 11.01 -29.49 11.28
N ILE A 82 10.63 -29.65 10.00
CA ILE A 82 9.44 -28.96 9.46
C ILE A 82 8.11 -29.43 10.06
N PHE A 83 8.09 -30.60 10.73
CA PHE A 83 6.92 -31.18 11.39
C PHE A 83 6.95 -31.04 12.92
N LYS A 84 8.01 -30.40 13.47
CA LYS A 84 8.18 -30.18 14.92
C LYS A 84 7.85 -28.72 15.28
N PRO A 85 7.08 -28.46 16.35
CA PRO A 85 6.72 -27.09 16.73
C PRO A 85 7.97 -26.30 17.16
N ASN A 86 8.03 -25.02 16.76
CA ASN A 86 9.10 -24.08 17.11
C ASN A 86 10.53 -24.54 16.75
N VAL A 87 10.68 -25.40 15.74
CA VAL A 87 11.99 -25.79 15.20
C VAL A 87 12.37 -24.89 14.03
N SER A 88 13.57 -24.33 14.12
CA SER A 88 14.20 -23.45 13.13
C SER A 88 14.29 -24.08 11.74
N GLN A 89 13.92 -23.28 10.73
CA GLN A 89 13.93 -23.64 9.32
C GLN A 89 14.53 -22.47 8.53
N THR A 90 15.72 -22.68 7.95
CA THR A 90 16.29 -21.80 6.94
C THR A 90 15.70 -22.17 5.59
N ILE A 91 15.18 -21.19 4.87
CA ILE A 91 14.46 -21.36 3.62
C ILE A 91 15.28 -20.73 2.51
N PHE A 92 15.63 -21.50 1.48
CA PHE A 92 16.04 -20.98 0.18
C PHE A 92 14.85 -21.08 -0.77
N ALA A 93 14.22 -19.94 -1.07
CA ALA A 93 13.10 -19.86 -1.99
C ALA A 93 13.57 -19.45 -3.39
N TYR A 94 12.93 -19.97 -4.43
CA TYR A 94 13.10 -19.50 -5.81
C TYR A 94 11.79 -19.57 -6.61
N SER A 95 11.66 -18.73 -7.62
CA SER A 95 10.60 -18.80 -8.62
C SER A 95 11.16 -18.56 -10.02
N LEU A 96 10.39 -18.98 -11.03
CA LEU A 96 10.74 -18.84 -12.44
C LEU A 96 9.70 -17.97 -13.13
N ASP A 97 10.14 -16.84 -13.69
CA ASP A 97 9.31 -15.97 -14.51
C ASP A 97 10.00 -15.67 -15.83
N GLY A 98 9.41 -16.12 -16.94
CA GLY A 98 10.04 -16.09 -18.26
C GLY A 98 11.42 -16.77 -18.27
N ASP A 99 12.46 -15.94 -18.43
CA ASP A 99 13.87 -16.35 -18.39
C ASP A 99 14.59 -15.85 -17.11
N ASN A 100 13.88 -15.36 -16.09
CA ASN A 100 14.47 -14.85 -14.85
C ASN A 100 14.23 -15.84 -13.69
N VAL A 101 15.28 -16.06 -12.89
CA VAL A 101 15.25 -16.94 -11.71
C VAL A 101 15.35 -16.07 -10.46
N TRP A 102 14.21 -15.67 -9.91
CA TRP A 102 14.11 -14.96 -8.63
C TRP A 102 14.48 -15.87 -7.46
N TYR A 103 15.03 -15.30 -6.39
CA TYR A 103 15.48 -16.05 -5.22
C TYR A 103 15.55 -15.21 -3.95
N ASP A 104 15.33 -15.85 -2.81
CA ASP A 104 15.49 -15.31 -1.46
C ASP A 104 16.07 -16.36 -0.51
N MET A 105 16.62 -15.90 0.61
CA MET A 105 16.96 -16.74 1.74
C MET A 105 16.42 -16.12 3.03
N SER A 106 15.70 -16.89 3.85
CA SER A 106 15.02 -16.38 5.06
C SER A 106 14.90 -17.46 6.16
N ASP A 107 14.86 -17.04 7.43
CA ASP A 107 14.73 -17.95 8.59
C ASP A 107 13.31 -17.85 9.21
N ILE A 108 12.71 -19.00 9.56
CA ILE A 108 11.50 -19.04 10.40
C ILE A 108 11.71 -19.91 11.64
N PHE A 109 11.05 -19.53 12.74
CA PHE A 109 11.20 -20.12 14.08
C PHE A 109 12.61 -20.06 14.69
N GLY A 110 13.46 -19.13 14.21
CA GLY A 110 14.76 -18.79 14.79
C GLY A 110 15.97 -19.23 13.96
N ASP A 111 17.13 -18.69 14.29
CA ASP A 111 18.38 -18.85 13.52
C ASP A 111 19.02 -20.24 13.72
N GLY A 112 18.57 -21.24 12.96
CA GLY A 112 18.98 -22.64 13.16
C GLY A 112 20.48 -22.91 13.00
N PHE A 113 21.17 -22.05 12.24
CA PHE A 113 22.60 -22.19 11.95
C PHE A 113 23.46 -21.09 12.59
N ALA A 114 22.98 -20.43 13.64
CA ALA A 114 23.70 -19.37 14.34
C ALA A 114 25.14 -19.78 14.71
N GLY A 115 26.11 -18.94 14.37
CA GLY A 115 27.55 -19.18 14.55
C GLY A 115 28.23 -19.97 13.43
N ARG A 116 27.46 -20.47 12.45
CA ARG A 116 27.96 -20.96 11.15
C ARG A 116 27.89 -19.80 10.14
N THR A 117 28.47 -19.98 8.95
CA THR A 117 28.33 -19.09 7.79
C THR A 117 27.35 -19.77 6.83
N ILE A 118 26.37 -19.01 6.34
CA ILE A 118 25.53 -19.46 5.22
C ILE A 118 25.83 -18.55 4.03
N SER A 119 26.08 -19.10 2.84
CA SER A 119 26.28 -18.32 1.62
C SER A 119 25.51 -18.95 0.46
N LEU A 120 24.61 -18.18 -0.14
CA LEU A 120 23.96 -18.51 -1.41
C LEU A 120 24.75 -17.82 -2.52
N THR A 121 25.58 -18.59 -3.20
CA THR A 121 26.50 -18.16 -4.26
C THR A 121 26.00 -18.66 -5.62
N PRO A 122 25.61 -17.76 -6.54
CA PRO A 122 25.35 -18.11 -7.95
C PRO A 122 26.65 -18.48 -8.68
N SER A 123 26.54 -19.33 -9.71
CA SER A 123 27.65 -19.65 -10.63
C SER A 123 27.96 -18.55 -11.64
N ASP A 124 27.03 -17.62 -11.84
CA ASP A 124 27.19 -16.45 -12.71
C ASP A 124 27.49 -15.22 -11.85
N ALA A 125 28.63 -14.58 -12.09
CA ALA A 125 29.10 -13.41 -11.32
C ALA A 125 28.29 -12.13 -11.56
N SER A 126 27.36 -12.11 -12.54
CA SER A 126 26.38 -11.03 -12.71
C SER A 126 25.26 -11.07 -11.65
N CYS A 127 25.07 -12.21 -10.98
CA CYS A 127 23.97 -12.45 -10.06
C CYS A 127 24.37 -12.16 -8.60
N GLY A 128 23.50 -11.49 -7.85
CA GLY A 128 23.80 -11.02 -6.49
C GLY A 128 23.91 -12.12 -5.43
N GLU A 129 25.07 -12.23 -4.78
CA GLU A 129 25.27 -13.14 -3.64
C GLU A 129 24.44 -12.75 -2.39
N ILE A 130 24.07 -13.74 -1.56
CA ILE A 130 23.50 -13.53 -0.24
C ILE A 130 24.37 -14.27 0.80
N VAL A 131 25.03 -13.53 1.71
CA VAL A 131 25.93 -14.10 2.72
C VAL A 131 25.53 -13.70 4.13
N TRP A 132 25.34 -14.69 5.00
CA TRP A 132 25.06 -14.55 6.42
C TRP A 132 26.29 -14.98 7.24
N GLY A 133 27.24 -14.07 7.44
CA GLY A 133 28.53 -14.32 8.12
C GLY A 133 28.47 -14.65 9.63
N THR A 134 27.26 -14.86 10.16
CA THR A 134 26.94 -15.31 11.52
C THR A 134 25.82 -16.36 11.57
N GLY A 135 25.28 -16.79 10.41
CA GLY A 135 24.22 -17.81 10.35
C GLY A 135 22.91 -17.34 10.98
N LYS A 136 22.60 -16.06 10.77
CA LYS A 136 21.40 -15.34 11.20
C LYS A 136 20.92 -14.47 10.06
N GLN A 137 19.62 -14.32 9.85
CA GLN A 137 19.10 -13.43 8.81
C GLN A 137 19.41 -11.95 9.13
N PRO A 138 20.00 -11.17 8.20
CA PRO A 138 20.18 -9.73 8.37
C PRO A 138 18.85 -8.98 8.19
N ALA A 139 18.68 -7.86 8.89
CA ALA A 139 17.45 -7.08 8.80
C ALA A 139 17.30 -6.37 7.44
N GLY A 140 16.23 -6.69 6.72
CA GLY A 140 15.88 -6.13 5.41
C GLY A 140 15.48 -7.22 4.40
N SER A 141 15.07 -6.83 3.19
CA SER A 141 14.79 -7.79 2.12
C SER A 141 16.09 -8.36 1.53
N THR A 142 16.16 -9.68 1.45
CA THR A 142 17.27 -10.46 0.90
C THR A 142 17.06 -10.90 -0.54
N VAL A 143 15.90 -10.61 -1.15
CA VAL A 143 15.52 -11.00 -2.52
C VAL A 143 16.54 -10.55 -3.56
N ARG A 144 16.82 -11.42 -4.54
CA ARG A 144 17.70 -11.18 -5.69
C ARG A 144 17.08 -11.73 -6.98
N GLU A 145 17.52 -11.17 -8.10
CA GLU A 145 17.17 -11.61 -9.46
C GLU A 145 18.40 -12.21 -10.16
N ALA A 146 18.16 -13.09 -11.14
CA ALA A 146 19.17 -13.65 -12.02
C ALA A 146 18.59 -13.83 -13.43
N LEU A 147 19.20 -13.20 -14.43
CA LEU A 147 18.83 -13.32 -15.85
C LEU A 147 19.40 -14.62 -16.44
N ARG A 148 18.61 -15.33 -17.25
CA ARG A 148 19.10 -16.46 -18.05
C ARG A 148 19.60 -15.97 -19.40
N HIS A 149 20.93 -15.90 -19.52
CA HIS A 149 21.59 -15.55 -20.77
C HIS A 149 21.20 -16.48 -21.93
N ARG A 150 20.34 -16.01 -22.83
CA ARG A 150 20.17 -16.57 -24.18
C ARG A 150 21.33 -16.10 -25.06
N HIS A 151 22.40 -16.88 -25.16
CA HIS A 151 23.36 -16.68 -26.25
C HIS A 151 22.88 -17.34 -27.54
N ILE A 152 23.00 -16.60 -28.65
CA ILE A 152 22.69 -17.06 -30.00
C ILE A 152 23.73 -18.11 -30.43
N ALA A 153 23.30 -19.12 -31.18
CA ALA A 153 24.08 -20.33 -31.45
C ALA A 153 25.35 -20.09 -32.29
N ALA A 154 26.51 -20.56 -31.79
CA ALA A 154 27.62 -21.16 -32.56
C ALA A 154 28.87 -21.44 -31.68
N ALA A 155 28.87 -22.53 -30.89
CA ALA A 155 30.08 -23.18 -30.36
C ALA A 155 29.73 -24.56 -29.76
N GLU A 156 30.66 -25.50 -29.75
CA GLU A 156 30.49 -26.84 -29.17
C GLU A 156 30.88 -26.88 -27.68
N SER A 157 30.26 -27.81 -26.94
CA SER A 157 30.68 -28.31 -25.61
C SER A 157 31.05 -27.30 -24.51
N ALA A 158 30.05 -26.65 -23.91
CA ALA A 158 30.09 -26.23 -22.50
C ALA A 158 28.66 -26.15 -21.91
N GLU A 159 28.43 -26.74 -20.73
CA GLU A 159 27.13 -26.66 -20.05
C GLU A 159 26.99 -25.36 -19.24
N THR A 160 26.53 -24.28 -19.87
CA THR A 160 26.28 -22.99 -19.19
C THR A 160 25.00 -23.03 -18.33
N SER A 161 25.05 -23.79 -17.23
CA SER A 161 23.96 -23.90 -16.25
C SER A 161 24.03 -22.80 -15.18
N ILE A 162 22.90 -22.15 -14.88
CA ILE A 162 22.76 -21.35 -13.66
C ILE A 162 22.71 -22.33 -12.48
N VAL A 163 23.78 -22.39 -11.70
CA VAL A 163 23.87 -23.21 -10.48
C VAL A 163 23.88 -22.26 -9.30
N LYS A 164 22.86 -22.32 -8.43
CA LYS A 164 22.85 -21.55 -7.18
C LYS A 164 23.16 -22.50 -6.03
N THR A 165 24.28 -22.27 -5.35
CA THR A 165 24.77 -23.14 -4.27
C THR A 165 24.57 -22.46 -2.93
N VAL A 166 23.77 -23.05 -2.04
CA VAL A 166 23.74 -22.67 -0.63
C VAL A 166 24.75 -23.52 0.14
N ARG A 167 25.78 -22.90 0.70
CA ARG A 167 26.80 -23.56 1.54
C ARG A 167 26.58 -23.24 3.01
N PHE A 168 26.76 -24.23 3.88
CA PHE A 168 26.68 -24.10 5.34
C PHE A 168 28.02 -24.50 5.97
N ALA A 169 28.86 -23.54 6.35
CA ALA A 169 30.24 -23.79 6.80
C ALA A 169 30.50 -23.27 8.23
N ARG A 170 31.41 -23.90 9.00
CA ARG A 170 31.86 -23.33 10.28
C ARG A 170 32.86 -22.18 10.05
N ARG A 171 32.97 -21.22 10.98
CA ARG A 171 33.95 -20.12 10.89
C ARG A 171 35.40 -20.63 10.96
N THR A 172 36.00 -20.87 9.80
CA THR A 172 37.44 -21.11 9.65
C THR A 172 38.09 -19.84 9.09
N ARG A 173 39.09 -19.29 9.78
CA ARG A 173 39.77 -18.06 9.35
C ARG A 173 40.91 -18.39 8.38
N ILE A 174 40.88 -17.76 7.21
CA ILE A 174 42.03 -17.46 6.33
C ILE A 174 42.81 -18.69 5.84
N ILE A 175 42.62 -19.04 4.56
CA ILE A 175 43.69 -19.60 3.73
C ILE A 175 43.98 -18.57 2.64
N ALA A 176 45.12 -17.88 2.74
CA ALA A 176 45.63 -17.04 1.67
C ALA A 176 46.50 -17.91 0.75
N LEU A 177 45.99 -18.26 -0.43
CA LEU A 177 46.70 -19.09 -1.40
C LEU A 177 47.38 -18.22 -2.47
N ALA A 178 48.46 -17.56 -2.06
CA ALA A 178 49.37 -16.86 -2.97
C ALA A 178 50.61 -17.72 -3.22
N HIS A 179 50.75 -18.26 -4.43
CA HIS A 179 51.85 -19.14 -4.80
C HIS A 179 52.72 -18.50 -5.90
N MET A 180 53.80 -17.83 -5.49
CA MET A 180 54.96 -17.54 -6.33
C MET A 180 56.25 -17.86 -5.54
N ALA A 181 57.33 -18.19 -6.25
CA ALA A 181 58.48 -18.89 -5.69
C ALA A 181 59.55 -17.97 -5.07
N GLY A 182 60.32 -18.49 -4.10
CA GLY A 182 61.49 -17.81 -3.52
C GLY A 182 62.10 -18.55 -2.33
N SER A 183 63.16 -19.33 -2.59
CA SER A 183 63.89 -20.19 -1.63
C SER A 183 64.91 -19.39 -0.75
N PRO A 184 65.69 -19.98 0.20
CA PRO A 184 65.44 -19.71 1.63
C PRO A 184 66.68 -19.35 2.49
N SER A 185 66.47 -18.99 3.76
CA SER A 185 67.50 -19.07 4.81
C SER A 185 66.92 -19.28 6.22
N GLN A 186 67.67 -19.96 7.09
CA GLN A 186 67.37 -20.40 8.46
C GLN A 186 68.62 -20.09 9.35
N PRO A 187 68.68 -20.35 10.68
CA PRO A 187 67.65 -20.73 11.66
C PRO A 187 67.77 -19.94 13.01
N SER A 188 67.32 -20.56 14.11
CA SER A 188 67.62 -20.34 15.56
C SER A 188 66.84 -19.24 16.32
N SER A 189 66.40 -19.44 17.59
CA SER A 189 66.28 -20.68 18.41
C SER A 189 65.47 -20.48 19.71
N THR A 190 64.79 -21.55 20.18
CA THR A 190 64.49 -21.91 21.61
C THR A 190 63.66 -20.95 22.51
N PHE A 191 62.95 -21.37 23.58
CA PHE A 191 62.37 -22.65 24.04
C PHE A 191 61.40 -22.37 25.24
N ASN A 192 60.57 -23.36 25.60
CA ASN A 192 59.67 -23.54 26.78
C ASN A 192 59.86 -22.65 28.04
N GLN A 193 58.82 -22.36 28.86
CA GLN A 193 58.19 -23.36 29.76
C GLN A 193 56.75 -23.05 30.29
N ARG A 194 56.08 -24.14 30.71
CA ARG A 194 54.88 -24.32 31.59
C ARG A 194 55.39 -24.90 32.97
N PRO A 195 54.60 -25.26 34.03
CA PRO A 195 53.15 -25.58 34.12
C PRO A 195 52.42 -25.18 35.45
N GLY A 196 51.22 -25.75 35.71
CA GLY A 196 50.40 -25.67 36.94
C GLY A 196 49.09 -24.89 36.72
N SER A 197 47.84 -25.37 36.92
CA SER A 197 47.19 -26.34 37.84
C SER A 197 47.05 -25.83 39.30
N THR A 198 45.96 -26.06 40.06
CA THR A 198 44.85 -27.04 39.94
C THR A 198 43.63 -26.63 40.80
N THR A 199 42.39 -27.11 40.51
CA THR A 199 41.22 -27.28 41.44
C THR A 199 40.62 -26.04 42.17
N SER A 200 39.41 -26.02 42.76
CA SER A 200 38.07 -26.61 42.43
C SER A 200 36.99 -26.20 43.47
N LEU A 201 35.71 -26.51 43.19
CA LEU A 201 34.59 -26.74 44.13
C LEU A 201 33.81 -25.55 44.79
N VAL A 202 32.48 -25.61 44.56
CA VAL A 202 31.38 -25.48 45.55
C VAL A 202 30.72 -24.11 45.81
N SER A 203 29.46 -24.23 46.26
CA SER A 203 28.38 -23.26 46.51
C SER A 203 28.66 -22.35 47.75
N ASN A 204 27.84 -21.37 48.15
CA ASN A 204 26.36 -21.37 48.15
C ASN A 204 25.72 -19.97 48.35
N THR A 205 24.39 -19.91 48.17
CA THR A 205 23.39 -18.99 48.77
C THR A 205 23.81 -17.61 49.31
N GLY A 206 23.11 -16.55 48.86
CA GLY A 206 23.00 -15.29 49.62
C GLY A 206 22.08 -14.27 48.95
N ALA A 207 21.05 -13.81 49.64
CA ALA A 207 20.27 -12.62 49.28
C ALA A 207 20.67 -11.45 50.19
N GLY A 208 20.54 -10.21 49.72
CA GLY A 208 20.87 -9.01 50.51
C GLY A 208 20.58 -7.73 49.74
N GLU A 209 19.91 -6.78 50.39
CA GLU A 209 19.31 -5.60 49.76
C GLU A 209 20.22 -4.35 49.71
N ALA A 210 19.83 -3.42 48.84
CA ALA A 210 19.84 -1.96 49.01
C ALA A 210 21.16 -1.16 49.16
N SER A 211 21.34 -0.27 48.18
CA SER A 211 21.56 1.18 48.37
C SER A 211 22.82 1.71 49.08
N SER A 212 23.71 2.34 48.30
CA SER A 212 24.07 3.75 48.57
C SER A 212 24.76 4.48 47.38
N THR A 213 24.41 5.76 47.28
CA THR A 213 25.16 6.91 46.69
C THR A 213 26.52 7.12 47.38
N SER A 214 27.52 7.87 46.87
CA SER A 214 27.81 8.59 45.60
C SER A 214 29.26 9.14 45.68
N HIS A 215 29.72 9.94 44.70
CA HIS A 215 31.00 10.71 44.66
C HIS A 215 32.28 9.88 44.34
N THR A 216 33.12 10.19 43.33
CA THR A 216 33.94 11.39 42.99
C THR A 216 35.10 11.62 43.98
N ASN A 217 36.38 11.80 43.60
CA ASN A 217 36.98 12.10 42.28
C ASN A 217 38.49 11.73 42.21
N ASP A 218 39.07 11.80 40.99
CA ASP A 218 40.46 12.19 40.60
C ASP A 218 41.71 11.52 41.27
N ALA A 219 42.59 10.83 40.52
CA ALA A 219 43.79 11.33 39.78
C ALA A 219 45.10 11.25 40.63
N ASP A 220 46.33 11.31 40.12
CA ASP A 220 46.85 11.62 38.76
C ASP A 220 48.27 11.00 38.53
N ALA A 221 48.80 11.11 37.30
CA ALA A 221 50.21 10.95 36.85
C ALA A 221 50.90 9.56 37.08
N ASP A 222 51.95 9.15 36.36
CA ASP A 222 52.75 9.71 35.23
C ASP A 222 53.14 8.50 34.31
N GLY A 223 53.59 8.61 33.05
CA GLY A 223 53.83 9.79 32.22
C GLY A 223 55.09 9.62 31.34
N ARG A 224 54.93 9.50 30.01
CA ARG A 224 56.02 9.85 29.07
C ARG A 224 55.58 10.21 27.65
N GLN A 225 55.90 11.45 27.27
CA GLN A 225 55.90 12.04 25.93
C GLN A 225 57.21 11.61 25.19
N THR A 226 57.53 11.87 23.92
CA THR A 226 56.99 12.65 22.76
C THR A 226 57.56 11.96 21.47
N SER A 227 57.47 12.37 20.20
CA SER A 227 57.08 13.63 19.53
C SER A 227 56.62 13.45 18.07
N THR A 228 56.43 14.58 17.37
CA THR A 228 56.05 14.82 15.97
C THR A 228 57.01 14.33 14.89
N MET A 229 56.47 13.83 13.75
CA MET A 229 56.36 14.59 12.49
C MET A 229 55.37 13.92 11.50
N ALA A 230 55.01 14.59 10.40
CA ALA A 230 53.80 14.29 9.62
C ALA A 230 54.03 13.93 8.14
N ALA A 231 53.15 13.08 7.59
CA ALA A 231 52.93 12.93 6.14
C ALA A 231 51.48 12.49 5.83
N ARG A 232 50.87 13.05 4.78
CA ARG A 232 49.47 12.82 4.37
C ARG A 232 49.23 11.40 3.84
N SER A 233 48.07 10.82 4.17
CA SER A 233 47.34 9.90 3.29
C SER A 233 45.82 10.08 3.46
N ARG A 234 45.04 9.81 2.41
CA ARG A 234 43.61 10.14 2.33
C ARG A 234 42.73 9.05 2.97
N THR A 235 42.55 9.12 4.29
CA THR A 235 41.42 8.45 4.93
C THR A 235 40.11 9.15 4.57
N HIS A 236 39.25 8.51 3.79
CA HIS A 236 37.84 8.90 3.77
C HIS A 236 37.27 8.70 5.19
N PRO A 237 36.72 9.74 5.85
CA PRO A 237 36.04 9.52 7.12
C PRO A 237 34.83 8.64 6.84
N ILE A 238 34.76 7.49 7.49
CA ILE A 238 33.53 6.67 7.50
C ILE A 238 32.47 7.55 8.16
N LYS A 239 31.56 8.12 7.36
CA LYS A 239 30.36 8.78 7.87
C LYS A 239 29.61 7.72 8.69
N ARG A 240 29.71 7.84 10.02
CA ARG A 240 28.81 7.14 10.94
C ARG A 240 27.40 7.37 10.42
N ARG A 241 26.59 6.31 10.26
CA ARG A 241 25.14 6.48 10.06
C ARG A 241 24.65 7.45 11.13
N PRO A 242 23.91 8.52 10.77
CA PRO A 242 23.32 9.38 11.78
C PRO A 242 22.53 8.54 12.76
N ARG A 243 22.70 8.83 14.06
CA ARG A 243 21.62 8.57 15.01
C ARG A 243 20.43 9.47 14.59
N PRO A 244 19.17 9.17 14.96
CA PRO A 244 18.06 10.10 14.76
C PRO A 244 18.30 11.35 15.63
N ALA A 245 19.00 12.33 15.05
CA ALA A 245 19.67 13.41 15.77
C ALA A 245 19.72 14.68 14.92
N GLN A 246 18.59 15.04 14.30
CA GLN A 246 18.19 16.40 13.94
C GLN A 246 16.73 16.36 13.43
N ARG A 247 15.77 16.40 14.36
CA ARG A 247 14.33 16.63 14.06
C ARG A 247 13.92 18.10 14.28
N GLU A 248 14.89 18.99 14.46
CA GLU A 248 14.67 20.37 14.96
C GLU A 248 15.15 21.45 13.97
N ASP A 249 16.18 21.20 13.16
CA ASP A 249 16.92 22.24 12.40
C ASP A 249 16.46 22.50 10.96
N TYR A 250 15.21 22.17 10.60
CA TYR A 250 14.51 22.82 9.48
C TYR A 250 13.08 23.22 9.86
N ASN A 251 12.96 23.98 10.93
CA ASN A 251 11.72 24.68 11.29
C ASN A 251 11.87 26.18 11.00
N PRO A 252 11.65 26.64 9.75
CA PRO A 252 11.60 28.07 9.45
C PRO A 252 10.44 28.69 10.24
N THR A 253 10.76 29.39 11.33
CA THR A 253 9.80 29.88 12.32
C THR A 253 8.69 30.74 11.69
N HIS A 254 8.95 31.35 10.53
CA HIS A 254 7.94 31.91 9.64
C HIS A 254 8.16 31.48 8.17
N LEU A 255 7.47 30.43 7.71
CA LEU A 255 7.37 30.10 6.27
C LEU A 255 6.31 30.98 5.59
N PRO A 256 6.66 31.78 4.56
CA PRO A 256 5.72 32.64 3.85
C PRO A 256 4.59 31.86 3.17
N TRP A 257 3.38 32.43 3.10
CA TRP A 257 2.22 31.79 2.48
C TRP A 257 2.46 31.27 1.06
N LYS A 258 3.26 31.96 0.24
CA LYS A 258 3.65 31.49 -1.10
C LYS A 258 4.34 30.12 -1.05
N LYS A 259 5.26 29.91 -0.11
CA LYS A 259 5.96 28.62 0.09
C LYS A 259 5.09 27.57 0.76
N ARG A 260 4.09 27.97 1.57
CA ARG A 260 3.10 27.02 2.12
C ARG A 260 2.22 26.40 1.03
N LEU A 261 1.92 27.15 -0.03
CA LEU A 261 1.14 26.64 -1.17
C LEU A 261 1.92 25.62 -2.02
N ASP A 262 3.25 25.61 -1.95
CA ASP A 262 4.06 24.60 -2.64
C ASP A 262 3.90 23.19 -2.02
N HIS A 263 3.36 23.13 -0.80
CA HIS A 263 2.96 21.91 -0.07
C HIS A 263 1.44 21.62 -0.16
N PHE A 264 0.69 22.33 -1.02
CA PHE A 264 -0.75 22.08 -1.18
C PHE A 264 -0.97 20.78 -1.98
N THR A 265 -1.51 19.75 -1.33
CA THR A 265 -1.64 18.40 -1.89
C THR A 265 -3.05 18.02 -2.36
N TRP A 266 -3.20 16.94 -3.14
CA TRP A 266 -4.52 16.49 -3.60
C TRP A 266 -5.49 16.06 -2.47
N SER A 267 -4.99 15.66 -1.29
CA SER A 267 -5.84 15.31 -0.14
C SER A 267 -6.62 16.49 0.43
N TRP A 268 -6.27 17.74 0.08
CA TRP A 268 -7.10 18.91 0.37
C TRP A 268 -8.50 18.83 -0.26
N PHE A 269 -8.66 18.12 -1.38
CA PHE A 269 -9.97 17.91 -2.00
C PHE A 269 -10.88 16.93 -1.22
N GLU A 270 -10.40 16.30 -0.14
CA GLU A 270 -11.30 15.58 0.78
C GLU A 270 -12.26 16.54 1.52
N CYS A 271 -11.86 17.80 1.73
CA CYS A 271 -12.69 18.84 2.33
C CYS A 271 -13.87 19.25 1.43
N THR A 272 -13.61 19.47 0.13
CA THR A 272 -14.66 19.77 -0.86
C THR A 272 -15.56 18.55 -1.06
N MET A 273 -14.97 17.37 -1.26
CA MET A 273 -15.68 16.09 -1.29
C MET A 273 -16.61 15.89 -0.08
N SER A 274 -16.18 16.29 1.12
CA SER A 274 -17.02 16.24 2.33
C SER A 274 -18.09 17.34 2.38
N THR A 275 -17.80 18.54 1.88
CA THR A 275 -18.71 19.70 1.89
C THR A 275 -19.84 19.52 0.88
N GLY A 276 -19.52 19.12 -0.35
CA GLY A 276 -20.50 18.68 -1.34
C GLY A 276 -21.33 17.50 -0.84
N ALA A 277 -20.73 16.54 -0.12
CA ALA A 277 -21.49 15.43 0.46
C ALA A 277 -22.48 15.86 1.55
N ILE A 278 -22.15 16.86 2.39
CA ILE A 278 -23.12 17.48 3.31
C ILE A 278 -24.25 18.14 2.52
N ALA A 279 -23.96 18.86 1.43
CA ALA A 279 -24.99 19.43 0.56
C ALA A 279 -25.91 18.34 -0.03
N THR A 280 -25.37 17.22 -0.53
CA THR A 280 -26.20 16.13 -1.09
C THR A 280 -27.10 15.47 -0.04
N VAL A 281 -26.60 15.15 1.17
CA VAL A 281 -27.42 14.49 2.21
C VAL A 281 -28.49 15.41 2.79
N LEU A 282 -28.22 16.72 2.93
CA LEU A 282 -29.22 17.71 3.36
C LEU A 282 -30.37 17.82 2.35
N GLY A 283 -30.07 17.79 1.04
CA GLY A 283 -31.07 17.91 -0.01
C GLY A 283 -31.91 16.66 -0.27
N GLN A 284 -31.42 15.46 0.08
CA GLN A 284 -32.21 14.21 -0.03
C GLN A 284 -33.05 13.89 1.22
N GLN A 285 -33.00 14.67 2.32
CA GLN A 285 -33.70 14.32 3.57
C GLN A 285 -35.20 14.03 3.39
N PRO A 286 -35.74 12.96 4.01
CA PRO A 286 -37.16 12.64 3.92
C PRO A 286 -38.05 13.70 4.60
N TYR A 287 -37.58 14.29 5.70
CA TYR A 287 -38.27 15.36 6.42
C TYR A 287 -37.72 16.74 6.00
N SER A 288 -38.04 17.15 4.78
CA SER A 288 -37.53 18.38 4.17
C SER A 288 -38.40 19.61 4.48
N PHE A 289 -37.77 20.71 4.90
CA PHE A 289 -38.41 22.01 5.12
C PHE A 289 -37.60 23.14 4.48
N THR A 290 -38.19 24.33 4.32
CA THR A 290 -37.57 25.46 3.58
C THR A 290 -36.19 25.84 4.13
N GLY A 291 -36.05 25.93 5.46
CA GLY A 291 -34.77 26.21 6.11
C GLY A 291 -33.69 25.17 5.79
N LEU A 292 -34.03 23.88 5.80
CA LEU A 292 -33.10 22.80 5.42
C LEU A 292 -32.62 22.93 3.97
N LYS A 293 -33.53 23.25 3.04
CA LYS A 293 -33.20 23.49 1.63
C LYS A 293 -32.29 24.71 1.47
N THR A 294 -32.49 25.77 2.27
CA THR A 294 -31.59 26.94 2.31
C THR A 294 -30.22 26.58 2.87
N ILE A 295 -30.12 25.81 3.96
CA ILE A 295 -28.83 25.36 4.52
C ILE A 295 -28.09 24.49 3.49
N GLY A 296 -28.78 23.58 2.81
CA GLY A 296 -28.20 22.78 1.72
C GLY A 296 -27.68 23.63 0.55
N LYS A 297 -28.42 24.68 0.15
CA LYS A 297 -27.94 25.67 -0.84
C LYS A 297 -26.70 26.44 -0.37
N ILE A 298 -26.60 26.77 0.93
CA ILE A 298 -25.40 27.40 1.52
C ILE A 298 -24.19 26.45 1.44
N PHE A 299 -24.35 25.17 1.80
CA PHE A 299 -23.29 24.18 1.67
C PHE A 299 -22.86 23.95 0.21
N TYR A 300 -23.79 23.95 -0.75
CA TYR A 300 -23.47 23.86 -2.18
C TYR A 300 -22.67 25.07 -2.70
N ILE A 301 -23.04 26.29 -2.30
CA ILE A 301 -22.28 27.51 -2.67
C ILE A 301 -20.89 27.49 -2.01
N LEU A 302 -20.81 27.07 -0.74
CA LEU A 302 -19.55 26.90 -0.03
C LEU A 302 -18.63 25.87 -0.70
N ASP A 303 -19.17 24.75 -1.14
CA ASP A 303 -18.42 23.70 -1.85
C ASP A 303 -17.82 24.22 -3.17
N ILE A 304 -18.61 24.94 -3.99
CA ILE A 304 -18.09 25.60 -5.21
C ILE A 304 -16.96 26.58 -4.87
N LEU A 305 -17.14 27.41 -3.84
CA LEU A 305 -16.12 28.40 -3.45
C LEU A 305 -14.83 27.73 -2.96
N LEU A 306 -14.94 26.72 -2.09
CA LEU A 306 -13.79 25.94 -1.63
C LEU A 306 -13.11 25.21 -2.79
N PHE A 307 -13.86 24.58 -3.69
CA PHE A 307 -13.33 23.88 -4.85
C PHE A 307 -12.59 24.80 -5.81
N LEU A 308 -13.11 26.00 -6.07
CA LEU A 308 -12.42 27.00 -6.90
C LEU A 308 -11.13 27.52 -6.23
N ILE A 309 -11.17 27.82 -4.92
CA ILE A 309 -9.99 28.25 -4.17
C ILE A 309 -8.92 27.13 -4.16
N PHE A 310 -9.31 25.89 -3.90
CA PHE A 310 -8.38 24.76 -3.81
C PHE A 310 -7.82 24.38 -5.19
N SER A 311 -8.64 24.50 -6.25
CA SER A 311 -8.18 24.40 -7.64
C SER A 311 -7.16 25.48 -7.99
N ALA A 312 -7.32 26.71 -7.49
CA ALA A 312 -6.34 27.77 -7.67
C ALA A 312 -5.04 27.49 -6.87
N CYS A 313 -5.13 26.95 -5.65
CA CYS A 313 -3.96 26.58 -4.84
C CYS A 313 -3.12 25.46 -5.47
N ILE A 314 -3.75 24.35 -5.87
CA ILE A 314 -3.02 23.23 -6.52
C ILE A 314 -2.45 23.66 -7.89
N THR A 315 -3.17 24.51 -8.64
CA THR A 315 -2.68 25.09 -9.89
C THR A 315 -1.48 26.02 -9.66
N TYR A 316 -1.49 26.82 -8.59
CA TYR A 316 -0.36 27.65 -8.20
C TYR A 316 0.90 26.81 -7.95
N ARG A 317 0.80 25.72 -7.16
CA ARG A 317 1.91 24.78 -6.88
C ARG A 317 2.56 24.29 -8.18
N PHE A 318 1.77 23.86 -9.16
CA PHE A 318 2.29 23.33 -10.43
C PHE A 318 2.78 24.39 -11.42
N ILE A 319 2.30 25.63 -11.33
CA ILE A 319 2.83 26.77 -12.11
C ILE A 319 4.17 27.23 -11.54
N HIS A 320 4.31 27.30 -10.20
CA HIS A 320 5.52 27.73 -9.51
C HIS A 320 6.60 26.64 -9.56
N ASN A 321 6.29 25.43 -9.10
CA ASN A 321 7.20 24.29 -9.10
C ASN A 321 7.04 23.46 -10.39
N ARG A 322 7.67 23.94 -11.48
CA ARG A 322 7.64 23.33 -12.82
C ARG A 322 8.16 21.88 -12.81
N GLY A 323 7.23 20.93 -12.83
CA GLY A 323 7.50 19.49 -12.81
C GLY A 323 6.78 18.75 -11.68
N SER A 324 6.38 19.47 -10.62
CA SER A 324 5.67 18.93 -9.46
C SER A 324 4.41 18.15 -9.85
N LEU A 325 3.64 18.59 -10.85
CA LEU A 325 2.46 17.84 -11.35
C LEU A 325 2.79 16.39 -11.75
N ARG A 326 3.92 16.16 -12.44
CA ARG A 326 4.30 14.80 -12.85
C ARG A 326 4.74 13.97 -11.64
N LEU A 327 5.50 14.57 -10.72
CA LEU A 327 5.97 13.92 -9.50
C LEU A 327 4.79 13.51 -8.61
N SER A 328 3.91 14.47 -8.30
CA SER A 328 2.65 14.32 -7.58
C SER A 328 1.78 13.18 -8.12
N LEU A 329 1.57 13.12 -9.43
CA LEU A 329 0.77 12.05 -10.07
C LEU A 329 1.46 10.67 -10.12
N HIS A 330 2.73 10.56 -9.72
CA HIS A 330 3.47 9.29 -9.57
C HIS A 330 3.95 9.04 -8.12
N HIS A 331 3.56 9.88 -7.16
CA HIS A 331 3.97 9.81 -5.76
C HIS A 331 3.10 8.79 -5.01
N PRO A 332 3.67 7.80 -4.28
CA PRO A 332 2.96 6.61 -3.81
C PRO A 332 1.84 6.86 -2.80
N HIS A 333 1.80 8.04 -2.17
CA HIS A 333 0.72 8.47 -1.27
C HIS A 333 -0.18 9.53 -1.91
N GLU A 334 0.35 10.72 -2.19
CA GLU A 334 -0.39 11.80 -2.87
C GLU A 334 -1.17 11.39 -4.15
N SER A 335 -0.66 10.52 -5.04
CA SER A 335 -1.32 10.28 -6.34
C SER A 335 -2.74 9.68 -6.22
N PHE A 336 -2.98 8.85 -5.19
CA PHE A 336 -4.28 8.26 -4.93
C PHE A 336 -5.36 9.33 -4.69
N PHE A 337 -5.01 10.40 -3.99
CA PHE A 337 -5.94 11.49 -3.66
C PHE A 337 -6.35 12.34 -4.88
N PHE A 338 -5.71 12.18 -6.04
CA PHE A 338 -6.20 12.77 -7.30
C PHE A 338 -7.64 12.30 -7.63
N GLY A 339 -8.08 11.15 -7.12
CA GLY A 339 -9.47 10.72 -7.19
C GLY A 339 -10.45 11.64 -6.45
N ALA A 340 -10.06 12.22 -5.31
CA ALA A 340 -10.93 13.10 -4.50
C ALA A 340 -11.26 14.42 -5.22
N TYR A 341 -10.36 14.90 -6.09
CA TYR A 341 -10.62 16.02 -7.00
C TYR A 341 -11.83 15.74 -7.92
N PHE A 342 -11.85 14.57 -8.58
CA PHE A 342 -12.97 14.19 -9.45
C PHE A 342 -14.24 13.87 -8.68
N VAL A 343 -14.15 13.24 -7.50
CA VAL A 343 -15.32 13.03 -6.64
C VAL A 343 -15.95 14.37 -6.22
N SER A 344 -15.15 15.40 -5.93
CA SER A 344 -15.65 16.75 -5.66
C SER A 344 -16.44 17.30 -6.86
N ILE A 345 -15.93 17.14 -8.09
CA ILE A 345 -16.65 17.52 -9.32
C ILE A 345 -17.99 16.78 -9.43
N ALA A 346 -18.05 15.47 -9.19
CA ALA A 346 -19.30 14.72 -9.23
C ALA A 346 -20.35 15.22 -8.23
N LEU A 347 -19.93 15.63 -7.04
CA LEU A 347 -20.83 16.16 -6.01
C LEU A 347 -21.33 17.57 -6.36
N ILE A 348 -20.49 18.40 -6.99
CA ILE A 348 -20.94 19.69 -7.55
C ILE A 348 -21.99 19.47 -8.64
N ILE A 349 -21.77 18.53 -9.58
CA ILE A 349 -22.76 18.19 -10.63
C ILE A 349 -24.05 17.60 -10.01
N TYR A 350 -23.94 16.81 -8.94
CA TYR A 350 -25.09 16.31 -8.19
C TYR A 350 -25.92 17.45 -7.59
N CYS A 351 -25.26 18.45 -7.01
CA CYS A 351 -25.92 19.62 -6.43
C CYS A 351 -26.44 20.61 -7.49
N MET A 352 -25.88 20.62 -8.71
CA MET A 352 -26.47 21.34 -9.85
C MET A 352 -27.85 20.78 -10.22
N GLU A 353 -28.06 19.46 -10.22
CA GLU A 353 -29.40 18.85 -10.34
C GLU A 353 -30.27 19.17 -9.11
N LEU A 354 -29.74 19.00 -7.89
CA LEU A 354 -30.53 19.08 -6.66
C LEU A 354 -31.00 20.50 -6.29
N TYR A 355 -30.19 21.52 -6.59
CA TYR A 355 -30.41 22.91 -6.20
C TYR A 355 -30.46 23.89 -7.37
N GLY A 356 -29.72 23.60 -8.45
CA GLY A 356 -29.66 24.42 -9.66
C GLY A 356 -30.90 24.25 -10.54
N VAL A 357 -31.24 23.03 -10.95
CA VAL A 357 -32.37 22.76 -11.87
C VAL A 357 -33.72 23.33 -11.38
N PRO A 358 -34.12 23.19 -10.09
CA PRO A 358 -35.34 23.83 -9.58
C PRO A 358 -35.35 25.37 -9.61
N SER A 359 -34.21 25.99 -9.93
CA SER A 359 -34.03 27.45 -10.01
C SER A 359 -33.57 27.92 -11.40
N SER A 360 -33.55 27.04 -12.41
CA SER A 360 -32.92 27.27 -13.73
C SER A 360 -33.83 26.86 -14.90
N GLY A 361 -33.49 27.31 -16.11
CA GLY A 361 -34.19 26.90 -17.34
C GLY A 361 -33.80 25.49 -17.83
N PRO A 362 -34.56 24.92 -18.80
CA PRO A 362 -34.32 23.56 -19.34
C PRO A 362 -32.92 23.32 -19.92
N TRP A 363 -32.18 24.39 -20.26
CA TRP A 363 -30.79 24.31 -20.71
C TRP A 363 -29.90 23.54 -19.71
N LEU A 364 -30.17 23.67 -18.40
CA LEU A 364 -29.35 23.03 -17.38
C LEU A 364 -29.54 21.51 -17.36
N ILE A 365 -30.75 21.01 -17.69
CA ILE A 365 -31.01 19.57 -17.83
C ILE A 365 -30.16 19.00 -18.96
N LYS A 366 -30.10 19.68 -20.12
CA LYS A 366 -29.23 19.25 -21.23
C LYS A 366 -27.74 19.42 -20.94
N ALA A 367 -27.34 20.46 -20.20
CA ALA A 367 -25.97 20.63 -19.75
C ALA A 367 -25.53 19.50 -18.80
N LEU A 368 -26.41 19.05 -17.90
CA LEU A 368 -26.17 17.93 -16.99
C LEU A 368 -26.01 16.59 -17.72
N GLU A 369 -26.79 16.36 -18.79
CA GLU A 369 -26.63 15.19 -19.67
C GLU A 369 -25.24 15.17 -20.31
N VAL A 370 -24.77 16.31 -20.83
CA VAL A 370 -23.44 16.44 -21.45
C VAL A 370 -22.32 16.32 -20.40
N LEU A 371 -22.47 16.97 -19.24
CA LEU A 371 -21.51 16.91 -18.14
C LEU A 371 -21.36 15.48 -17.59
N TYR A 372 -22.44 14.70 -17.52
CA TYR A 372 -22.39 13.30 -17.08
C TYR A 372 -21.47 12.46 -17.99
N TRP A 373 -21.66 12.51 -19.31
CA TRP A 373 -20.84 11.74 -20.26
C TRP A 373 -19.40 12.26 -20.38
N LEU A 374 -19.21 13.59 -20.34
CA LEU A 374 -17.88 14.20 -20.33
C LEU A 374 -17.09 13.80 -19.07
N TYR A 375 -17.73 13.85 -17.89
CA TYR A 375 -17.15 13.40 -16.63
C TYR A 375 -16.80 11.91 -16.69
N ALA A 376 -17.73 11.06 -17.15
CA ALA A 376 -17.51 9.62 -17.28
C ALA A 376 -16.28 9.29 -18.15
N ALA A 377 -16.11 9.98 -19.29
CA ALA A 377 -14.95 9.83 -20.16
C ALA A 377 -13.65 10.29 -19.49
N MET A 378 -13.66 11.45 -18.82
CA MET A 378 -12.48 11.96 -18.11
C MET A 378 -12.03 11.01 -16.99
N VAL A 379 -12.95 10.51 -16.15
CA VAL A 379 -12.57 9.65 -15.02
C VAL A 379 -12.17 8.24 -15.45
N MET A 380 -12.61 7.78 -16.63
CA MET A 380 -12.08 6.56 -17.26
C MET A 380 -10.60 6.72 -17.62
N LEU A 381 -10.23 7.83 -18.27
CA LEU A 381 -8.83 8.11 -18.60
C LEU A 381 -7.97 8.25 -17.34
N VAL A 382 -8.47 8.91 -16.30
CA VAL A 382 -7.79 9.07 -15.01
C VAL A 382 -7.59 7.73 -14.30
N ALA A 383 -8.61 6.87 -14.22
CA ALA A 383 -8.50 5.57 -13.56
C ALA A 383 -7.52 4.66 -14.30
N VAL A 384 -7.60 4.57 -15.63
CA VAL A 384 -6.66 3.78 -16.45
C VAL A 384 -5.23 4.29 -16.28
N PHE A 385 -5.01 5.61 -16.32
CA PHE A 385 -3.70 6.20 -16.10
C PHE A 385 -3.14 5.92 -14.69
N GLN A 386 -3.94 6.15 -13.64
CA GLN A 386 -3.48 5.95 -12.26
C GLN A 386 -3.16 4.49 -11.95
N TYR A 387 -4.01 3.53 -12.35
CA TYR A 387 -3.69 2.12 -12.15
C TYR A 387 -2.51 1.65 -12.99
N HIS A 388 -2.32 2.17 -14.21
CA HIS A 388 -1.08 1.91 -14.95
C HIS A 388 0.15 2.45 -14.21
N VAL A 389 0.12 3.67 -13.67
CA VAL A 389 1.24 4.24 -12.91
C VAL A 389 1.56 3.41 -11.66
N ILE A 390 0.54 2.91 -10.97
CA ILE A 390 0.69 2.02 -9.82
C ILE A 390 1.35 0.69 -10.23
N PHE A 391 0.84 0.02 -11.27
CA PHE A 391 1.33 -1.29 -11.70
C PHE A 391 2.70 -1.26 -12.41
N ASP A 392 3.07 -0.17 -13.08
CA ASP A 392 4.31 -0.03 -13.87
C ASP A 392 5.52 0.47 -13.07
N ARG A 393 5.33 1.05 -11.88
CA ARG A 393 6.40 1.82 -11.21
C ARG A 393 6.67 1.53 -9.74
N ARG A 394 5.78 0.86 -9.01
CA ARG A 394 5.88 0.76 -7.55
C ARG A 394 5.43 -0.61 -7.02
N ASP A 395 6.35 -1.30 -6.38
CA ASP A 395 6.02 -2.39 -5.45
C ASP A 395 5.30 -1.80 -4.24
N LEU A 396 3.96 -1.89 -4.21
CA LEU A 396 3.16 -1.53 -3.04
C LEU A 396 2.88 -2.81 -2.22
N PRO A 397 3.56 -3.03 -1.07
CA PRO A 397 3.41 -4.26 -0.31
C PRO A 397 2.02 -4.34 0.35
N VAL A 398 1.44 -5.54 0.36
CA VAL A 398 0.08 -5.77 0.87
C VAL A 398 -0.07 -5.46 2.37
N THR A 399 1.02 -5.46 3.14
CA THR A 399 1.08 -5.01 4.55
C THR A 399 0.65 -3.57 4.75
N ASP A 400 0.79 -2.75 3.70
CA ASP A 400 0.66 -1.29 3.79
C ASP A 400 -0.68 -0.82 3.18
N ALA A 401 -1.46 -1.75 2.60
CA ALA A 401 -2.71 -1.51 1.90
C ALA A 401 -3.72 -0.69 2.71
N MET A 402 -3.93 0.56 2.31
CA MET A 402 -4.88 1.51 2.88
C MET A 402 -6.14 1.62 2.02
N PRO A 403 -7.34 1.86 2.60
CA PRO A 403 -8.57 2.07 1.83
C PRO A 403 -8.51 3.24 0.84
N ALA A 404 -7.62 4.21 1.07
CA ALA A 404 -7.30 5.29 0.14
C ALA A 404 -6.86 4.79 -1.26
N TRP A 405 -6.36 3.55 -1.38
CA TRP A 405 -5.99 2.96 -2.68
C TRP A 405 -7.18 2.77 -3.65
N ILE A 406 -8.40 2.91 -3.15
CA ILE A 406 -9.65 2.90 -3.93
C ILE A 406 -9.92 4.25 -4.59
N LEU A 407 -9.35 5.36 -4.09
CA LEU A 407 -9.68 6.73 -4.53
C LEU A 407 -9.62 6.95 -6.06
N PRO A 408 -8.66 6.41 -6.83
CA PRO A 408 -8.63 6.55 -8.29
C PRO A 408 -9.83 5.93 -9.03
N VAL A 409 -10.44 4.84 -8.53
CA VAL A 409 -11.67 4.27 -9.11
C VAL A 409 -12.94 4.84 -8.47
N TYR A 410 -12.82 5.46 -7.30
CA TYR A 410 -13.95 5.99 -6.51
C TYR A 410 -14.88 6.94 -7.28
N PRO A 411 -14.42 7.80 -8.22
CA PRO A 411 -15.29 8.49 -9.18
C PRO A 411 -16.41 7.64 -9.80
N PHE A 412 -16.16 6.36 -10.10
CA PHE A 412 -17.17 5.45 -10.64
C PHE A 412 -18.19 4.96 -9.61
N LEU A 413 -17.80 4.82 -8.33
CA LEU A 413 -18.73 4.49 -7.24
C LEU A 413 -19.77 5.61 -7.02
N VAL A 414 -19.39 6.85 -7.29
CA VAL A 414 -20.28 8.03 -7.18
C VAL A 414 -21.05 8.27 -8.49
N LEU A 415 -20.54 7.83 -9.65
CA LEU A 415 -21.16 8.10 -10.95
C LEU A 415 -22.55 7.45 -11.12
N GLY A 416 -22.80 6.27 -10.55
CA GLY A 416 -24.14 5.67 -10.55
C GLY A 416 -25.13 6.41 -9.64
N VAL A 417 -24.65 6.98 -8.52
CA VAL A 417 -25.41 7.82 -7.59
C VAL A 417 -25.70 9.21 -8.18
N LEU A 418 -24.77 9.76 -8.96
CA LEU A 418 -24.95 10.96 -9.75
C LEU A 418 -26.01 10.77 -10.83
N GLY A 419 -25.84 9.74 -11.68
CA GLY A 419 -26.77 9.45 -12.76
C GLY A 419 -28.20 9.22 -12.26
N SER A 420 -28.39 8.40 -11.22
CA SER A 420 -29.71 8.17 -10.61
C SER A 420 -30.41 9.43 -10.09
N THR A 421 -29.64 10.47 -9.78
CA THR A 421 -30.17 11.76 -9.36
C THR A 421 -30.52 12.63 -10.56
N LEU A 422 -29.70 12.65 -11.61
CA LEU A 422 -30.04 13.30 -12.89
C LEU A 422 -31.31 12.69 -13.53
N LEU A 423 -31.56 11.39 -13.37
CA LEU A 423 -32.79 10.74 -13.87
C LEU A 423 -34.09 11.41 -13.37
N LYS A 424 -34.05 12.21 -12.30
CA LYS A 424 -35.21 12.95 -11.78
C LYS A 424 -35.69 13.99 -12.81
N SER A 425 -34.80 14.85 -13.33
CA SER A 425 -35.13 15.86 -14.36
C SER A 425 -35.13 15.35 -15.80
N GLN A 426 -34.29 14.36 -16.15
CA GLN A 426 -34.07 13.96 -17.55
C GLN A 426 -35.33 13.38 -18.25
N PRO A 427 -35.48 13.56 -19.58
CA PRO A 427 -36.51 12.93 -20.39
C PRO A 427 -36.18 11.44 -20.67
N PRO A 428 -37.17 10.58 -21.03
CA PRO A 428 -36.97 9.13 -21.06
C PRO A 428 -35.85 8.61 -21.98
N ASP A 429 -35.66 9.18 -23.18
CA ASP A 429 -34.62 8.73 -24.12
C ASP A 429 -33.20 8.99 -23.61
N ALA A 430 -32.92 10.20 -23.12
CA ALA A 430 -31.64 10.54 -22.49
C ALA A 430 -31.47 9.83 -21.14
N GLY A 431 -32.55 9.72 -20.38
CA GLY A 431 -32.61 9.04 -19.10
C GLY A 431 -32.30 7.55 -19.20
N PHE A 432 -32.83 6.82 -20.18
CA PHE A 432 -32.48 5.41 -20.38
C PHE A 432 -30.99 5.22 -20.68
N LYS A 433 -30.39 6.11 -21.47
CA LYS A 433 -28.94 6.09 -21.78
C LYS A 433 -28.11 6.35 -20.52
N ILE A 434 -28.49 7.34 -19.70
CA ILE A 434 -27.86 7.63 -18.40
C ILE A 434 -28.06 6.47 -17.42
N PHE A 435 -29.22 5.82 -17.40
CA PHE A 435 -29.51 4.65 -16.56
C PHE A 435 -28.59 3.48 -16.90
N VAL A 436 -28.48 3.10 -18.18
CA VAL A 436 -27.58 2.04 -18.65
C VAL A 436 -26.12 2.37 -18.32
N GLY A 437 -25.67 3.59 -18.64
CA GLY A 437 -24.32 4.06 -18.29
C GLY A 437 -24.06 3.98 -16.78
N SER A 438 -25.03 4.38 -15.95
CA SER A 438 -24.92 4.36 -14.49
C SER A 438 -24.76 2.96 -13.93
N VAL A 439 -25.48 1.97 -14.48
CA VAL A 439 -25.32 0.56 -14.10
C VAL A 439 -23.94 0.04 -14.52
N THR A 440 -23.48 0.32 -15.74
CA THR A 440 -22.15 -0.08 -16.22
C THR A 440 -21.02 0.52 -15.38
N PHE A 441 -21.08 1.83 -15.12
CA PHE A 441 -20.06 2.55 -14.35
C PHE A 441 -20.06 2.15 -12.87
N GLN A 442 -21.23 1.96 -12.25
CA GLN A 442 -21.29 1.44 -10.87
C GLN A 442 -20.70 0.03 -10.78
N GLY A 443 -20.93 -0.83 -11.77
CA GLY A 443 -20.35 -2.17 -11.85
C GLY A 443 -18.83 -2.18 -11.85
N LEU A 444 -18.20 -1.31 -12.66
CA LEU A 444 -16.74 -1.12 -12.67
C LEU A 444 -16.22 -0.64 -11.31
N GLY A 445 -16.82 0.41 -10.75
CA GLY A 445 -16.44 0.97 -9.44
C GLY A 445 -16.55 -0.06 -8.31
N TRP A 446 -17.67 -0.79 -8.25
CA TRP A 446 -17.90 -1.85 -7.25
C TRP A 446 -16.90 -2.99 -7.39
N THR A 447 -16.66 -3.49 -8.61
CA THR A 447 -15.79 -4.66 -8.84
C THR A 447 -14.34 -4.38 -8.41
N VAL A 448 -13.77 -3.25 -8.83
CA VAL A 448 -12.40 -2.87 -8.45
C VAL A 448 -12.31 -2.57 -6.95
N ALA A 449 -13.30 -1.89 -6.38
CA ALA A 449 -13.31 -1.60 -4.95
C ALA A 449 -13.52 -2.86 -4.08
N PHE A 450 -14.25 -3.87 -4.53
CA PHE A 450 -14.42 -5.14 -3.82
C PHE A 450 -13.10 -5.94 -3.74
N LEU A 451 -12.31 -5.95 -4.81
CA LEU A 451 -10.96 -6.53 -4.81
C LEU A 451 -10.05 -5.79 -3.82
N MET A 452 -10.06 -4.46 -3.83
CA MET A 452 -9.29 -3.63 -2.89
C MET A 452 -9.74 -3.77 -1.43
N LEU A 453 -11.04 -3.88 -1.17
CA LEU A 453 -11.58 -4.17 0.17
C LEU A 453 -11.16 -5.55 0.67
N THR A 454 -11.02 -6.53 -0.23
CA THR A 454 -10.52 -7.87 0.11
C THR A 454 -9.04 -7.80 0.50
N LEU A 455 -8.20 -7.08 -0.25
CA LEU A 455 -6.79 -6.84 0.12
C LEU A 455 -6.68 -6.10 1.46
N TYR A 456 -7.50 -5.07 1.68
CA TYR A 456 -7.54 -4.32 2.94
C TYR A 456 -7.99 -5.19 4.13
N PHE A 457 -8.99 -6.06 3.95
CA PHE A 457 -9.41 -7.00 4.98
C PHE A 457 -8.30 -8.02 5.31
N THR A 458 -7.65 -8.59 4.30
CA THR A 458 -6.47 -9.45 4.48
C THR A 458 -5.36 -8.72 5.24
N ARG A 459 -5.12 -7.43 4.94
CA ARG A 459 -4.16 -6.58 5.65
C ARG A 459 -4.55 -6.34 7.11
N LEU A 460 -5.83 -6.10 7.42
CA LEU A 460 -6.33 -5.96 8.80
C LEU A 460 -6.23 -7.26 9.61
N VAL A 461 -6.27 -8.43 8.97
CA VAL A 461 -6.13 -9.74 9.64
C VAL A 461 -4.67 -10.12 9.88
N ASN A 462 -3.76 -9.74 8.98
CA ASN A 462 -2.35 -10.19 8.99
C ASN A 462 -1.36 -9.09 9.40
N SER A 463 -1.81 -7.91 9.82
CA SER A 463 -0.94 -6.79 10.21
C SER A 463 -1.60 -5.92 11.28
N ASN A 464 -0.80 -5.08 11.95
CA ASN A 464 -1.30 -4.13 12.93
C ASN A 464 -2.29 -3.12 12.31
N LEU A 465 -3.20 -2.58 13.12
CA LEU A 465 -4.04 -1.46 12.73
C LEU A 465 -3.19 -0.28 12.24
N PRO A 466 -3.68 0.53 11.28
CA PRO A 466 -2.99 1.72 10.80
C PRO A 466 -2.49 2.64 11.94
N GLU A 467 -1.39 3.33 11.67
CA GLU A 467 -0.83 4.37 12.54
C GLU A 467 -1.94 5.35 12.95
N ILE A 468 -1.97 5.74 14.22
CA ILE A 468 -3.08 6.48 14.84
C ILE A 468 -3.53 7.71 14.01
N PRO A 469 -2.64 8.56 13.45
CA PRO A 469 -3.03 9.72 12.65
C PRO A 469 -3.64 9.38 11.28
N LYS A 470 -3.41 8.16 10.77
CA LYS A 470 -3.93 7.65 9.48
C LYS A 470 -5.24 6.88 9.66
N ARG A 471 -5.66 6.54 10.89
CA ARG A 471 -6.91 5.80 11.18
C ARG A 471 -8.20 6.46 10.68
N PRO A 472 -8.36 7.80 10.63
CA PRO A 472 -9.53 8.42 10.02
C PRO A 472 -9.74 8.02 8.54
N GLY A 473 -8.65 7.73 7.81
CA GLY A 473 -8.72 7.19 6.44
C GLY A 473 -9.32 5.77 6.36
N MET A 474 -9.51 5.06 7.48
CA MET A 474 -10.24 3.78 7.50
C MET A 474 -11.69 3.93 7.05
N TYR A 475 -12.32 5.10 7.25
CA TYR A 475 -13.70 5.33 6.80
C TYR A 475 -13.87 5.27 5.27
N VAL A 476 -12.81 5.45 4.48
CA VAL A 476 -12.89 5.31 3.01
C VAL A 476 -13.39 3.91 2.61
N ALA A 477 -13.18 2.89 3.46
CA ALA A 477 -13.71 1.53 3.27
C ALA A 477 -15.25 1.39 3.41
N VAL A 478 -15.92 2.33 4.09
CA VAL A 478 -17.41 2.40 4.14
C VAL A 478 -17.98 2.68 2.75
N GLY A 479 -17.24 3.51 1.99
CA GLY A 479 -17.61 4.09 0.73
C GLY A 479 -18.16 3.15 -0.34
N PRO A 480 -17.40 2.12 -0.75
CA PRO A 480 -17.80 1.25 -1.86
C PRO A 480 -19.15 0.57 -1.65
N ALA A 481 -19.38 0.03 -0.45
CA ALA A 481 -20.66 -0.59 -0.11
C ALA A 481 -21.77 0.48 0.03
N ALA A 482 -21.48 1.62 0.64
CA ALA A 482 -22.43 2.72 0.84
C ALA A 482 -22.94 3.32 -0.48
N TYR A 483 -22.03 3.73 -1.37
CA TYR A 483 -22.37 4.36 -2.64
C TYR A 483 -22.95 3.34 -3.64
N THR A 484 -22.54 2.07 -3.59
CA THR A 484 -23.17 1.02 -4.41
C THR A 484 -24.59 0.68 -3.91
N ALA A 485 -24.81 0.60 -2.60
CA ALA A 485 -26.15 0.47 -2.04
C ALA A 485 -27.06 1.63 -2.46
N ASN A 486 -26.57 2.87 -2.33
CA ASN A 486 -27.23 4.10 -2.79
C ASN A 486 -27.60 4.01 -4.28
N ALA A 487 -26.65 3.67 -5.14
CA ALA A 487 -26.88 3.54 -6.58
C ALA A 487 -27.92 2.47 -6.91
N CYS A 488 -27.85 1.28 -6.31
CA CYS A 488 -28.79 0.19 -6.55
C CYS A 488 -30.24 0.60 -6.21
N VAL A 489 -30.48 1.19 -5.03
CA VAL A 489 -31.84 1.63 -4.67
C VAL A 489 -32.28 2.83 -5.50
N ALA A 490 -31.43 3.83 -5.69
CA ALA A 490 -31.80 5.06 -6.40
C ALA A 490 -32.06 4.81 -7.90
N LEU A 491 -31.24 4.00 -8.57
CA LEU A 491 -31.49 3.58 -9.96
C LEU A 491 -32.74 2.71 -10.04
N GLY A 492 -32.91 1.74 -9.13
CA GLY A 492 -34.13 0.92 -9.07
C GLY A 492 -35.40 1.76 -8.92
N MET A 493 -35.40 2.75 -8.02
CA MET A 493 -36.53 3.66 -7.82
C MET A 493 -36.78 4.62 -8.99
N GLN A 494 -35.83 4.79 -9.92
CA GLN A 494 -36.02 5.53 -11.17
C GLN A 494 -36.35 4.63 -12.37
N ALA A 495 -36.12 3.32 -12.27
CA ALA A 495 -36.28 2.39 -13.39
C ALA A 495 -37.69 2.41 -14.02
N PRO A 496 -38.82 2.47 -13.28
CA PRO A 496 -40.16 2.56 -13.88
C PRO A 496 -40.43 3.83 -14.72
N LYS A 497 -39.61 4.89 -14.59
CA LYS A 497 -39.72 6.11 -15.41
C LYS A 497 -38.97 5.99 -16.75
N HIS A 498 -37.92 5.17 -16.81
CA HIS A 498 -36.92 5.21 -17.89
C HIS A 498 -36.66 3.88 -18.59
N VAL A 499 -37.00 2.73 -17.98
CA VAL A 499 -36.86 1.41 -18.60
C VAL A 499 -38.06 1.16 -19.53
N PRO A 500 -37.85 0.89 -20.84
CA PRO A 500 -38.93 0.55 -21.76
C PRO A 500 -39.71 -0.69 -21.30
N GLU A 501 -41.04 -0.66 -21.42
CA GLU A 501 -41.93 -1.75 -20.99
C GLU A 501 -41.61 -3.08 -21.68
N ASN A 502 -41.16 -3.02 -22.94
CA ASN A 502 -40.83 -4.17 -23.78
C ASN A 502 -39.33 -4.53 -23.79
N LEU A 503 -38.54 -4.04 -22.81
CA LEU A 503 -37.10 -4.34 -22.75
C LEU A 503 -36.87 -5.86 -22.62
N LEU A 504 -35.84 -6.36 -23.31
CA LEU A 504 -35.56 -7.80 -23.48
C LEU A 504 -36.68 -8.62 -24.17
N GLY A 505 -37.70 -7.96 -24.76
CA GLY A 505 -38.85 -8.65 -25.35
C GLY A 505 -39.84 -9.21 -24.33
N ILE A 506 -39.70 -8.85 -23.05
CA ILE A 506 -40.61 -9.26 -21.98
C ILE A 506 -41.84 -8.34 -22.04
N THR A 507 -43.04 -8.92 -22.13
CA THR A 507 -44.32 -8.20 -22.12
C THR A 507 -45.29 -8.69 -21.04
N SER A 508 -44.86 -9.62 -20.19
CA SER A 508 -45.69 -10.25 -19.15
C SER A 508 -45.78 -9.46 -17.84
N PHE A 509 -44.88 -8.51 -17.60
CA PHE A 509 -44.89 -7.59 -16.46
C PHE A 509 -44.05 -6.33 -16.76
N PRO A 510 -44.26 -5.20 -16.07
CA PRO A 510 -43.44 -4.00 -16.23
C PRO A 510 -41.99 -4.23 -15.79
N VAL A 511 -41.06 -4.30 -16.74
CA VAL A 511 -39.64 -4.62 -16.48
C VAL A 511 -38.99 -3.61 -15.52
N GLY A 512 -39.41 -2.33 -15.55
CA GLY A 512 -38.95 -1.29 -14.64
C GLY A 512 -39.25 -1.55 -13.15
N ASP A 513 -40.40 -2.17 -12.82
CA ASP A 513 -40.72 -2.51 -11.43
C ASP A 513 -39.94 -3.72 -10.91
N ALA A 514 -39.52 -4.64 -11.80
CA ALA A 514 -38.58 -5.69 -11.44
C ALA A 514 -37.18 -5.13 -11.10
N PHE A 515 -36.69 -4.17 -11.89
CA PHE A 515 -35.46 -3.43 -11.56
C PHE A 515 -35.57 -2.67 -10.23
N LYS A 516 -36.74 -2.10 -9.93
CA LYS A 516 -37.04 -1.44 -8.64
C LYS A 516 -36.96 -2.41 -7.46
N ALA A 517 -37.66 -3.54 -7.55
CA ALA A 517 -37.63 -4.57 -6.50
C ALA A 517 -36.22 -5.12 -6.27
N PHE A 518 -35.50 -5.45 -7.35
CA PHE A 518 -34.12 -5.94 -7.30
C PHE A 518 -33.15 -4.90 -6.70
N GLY A 519 -33.22 -3.65 -7.14
CA GLY A 519 -32.38 -2.55 -6.66
C GLY A 519 -32.55 -2.28 -5.16
N VAL A 520 -33.78 -2.36 -4.64
CA VAL A 520 -34.08 -2.26 -3.20
C VAL A 520 -33.44 -3.41 -2.41
N ILE A 521 -33.61 -4.66 -2.86
CA ILE A 521 -33.08 -5.85 -2.18
C ILE A 521 -31.54 -5.83 -2.14
N VAL A 522 -30.88 -5.56 -3.28
CA VAL A 522 -29.42 -5.46 -3.36
C VAL A 522 -28.89 -4.29 -2.50
N GLY A 523 -29.60 -3.16 -2.49
CA GLY A 523 -29.25 -2.02 -1.65
C GLY A 523 -29.29 -2.33 -0.16
N ILE A 524 -30.33 -3.02 0.32
CA ILE A 524 -30.44 -3.46 1.73
C ILE A 524 -29.31 -4.42 2.09
N PHE A 525 -29.00 -5.38 1.21
CA PHE A 525 -27.90 -6.34 1.40
C PHE A 525 -26.53 -5.64 1.53
N LEU A 526 -26.24 -4.69 0.64
CA LEU A 526 -24.96 -3.96 0.64
C LEU A 526 -24.87 -2.93 1.78
N TRP A 527 -25.99 -2.36 2.24
CA TRP A 527 -25.98 -1.29 3.25
C TRP A 527 -25.31 -1.72 4.56
N LEU A 528 -25.64 -2.92 5.06
CA LEU A 528 -25.11 -3.42 6.33
C LEU A 528 -23.58 -3.60 6.32
N ILE A 529 -22.99 -3.90 5.15
CA ILE A 529 -21.53 -4.00 4.96
C ILE A 529 -20.89 -2.62 5.20
N SER A 530 -21.50 -1.54 4.69
CA SER A 530 -21.01 -0.18 4.91
C SER A 530 -21.08 0.24 6.38
N PHE A 531 -22.18 -0.10 7.06
CA PHE A 531 -22.34 0.15 8.49
C PHE A 531 -21.29 -0.61 9.33
N TRP A 532 -21.00 -1.86 8.98
CA TRP A 532 -19.99 -2.67 9.66
C TRP A 532 -18.57 -2.09 9.53
N PHE A 533 -18.16 -1.65 8.33
CA PHE A 533 -16.88 -0.93 8.16
C PHE A 533 -16.86 0.39 8.97
N SER A 534 -17.99 1.10 9.04
CA SER A 534 -18.10 2.37 9.77
C SER A 534 -17.97 2.15 11.27
N ALA A 535 -18.57 1.08 11.80
CA ALA A 535 -18.42 0.67 13.20
C ALA A 535 -16.96 0.32 13.55
N ILE A 536 -16.26 -0.45 12.70
CA ILE A 536 -14.85 -0.80 12.91
C ILE A 536 -13.94 0.42 12.88
N ALA A 537 -14.11 1.33 11.91
CA ALA A 537 -13.38 2.58 11.85
C ALA A 537 -13.62 3.43 13.11
N THR A 538 -14.88 3.54 13.54
CA THR A 538 -15.27 4.28 14.77
C THR A 538 -14.59 3.69 16.01
N VAL A 539 -14.63 2.38 16.23
CA VAL A 539 -13.98 1.71 17.37
C VAL A 539 -12.46 1.89 17.36
N SER A 540 -11.82 1.68 16.20
CA SER A 540 -10.37 1.87 16.00
C SER A 540 -9.89 3.28 16.35
N ILE A 541 -10.74 4.29 16.09
CA ILE A 541 -10.47 5.70 16.37
C ILE A 541 -10.75 6.04 17.84
N VAL A 542 -11.89 5.62 18.40
CA VAL A 542 -12.26 5.90 19.81
C VAL A 542 -11.21 5.35 20.78
N ILE A 543 -10.68 4.16 20.53
CA ILE A 543 -9.65 3.52 21.38
C ILE A 543 -8.35 4.34 21.44
N SER A 544 -7.97 5.03 20.37
CA SER A 544 -6.72 5.82 20.29
C SER A 544 -6.94 7.34 20.17
N ALA A 545 -8.15 7.82 20.51
CA ALA A 545 -8.52 9.22 20.35
C ALA A 545 -7.65 10.20 21.16
N LYS A 546 -7.01 9.75 22.25
CA LYS A 546 -6.11 10.55 23.09
C LYS A 546 -4.75 10.85 22.43
N GLU A 547 -4.34 10.03 21.47
CA GLU A 547 -3.01 10.06 20.83
C GLU A 547 -3.09 10.56 19.37
N SER A 548 -4.30 10.77 18.84
CA SER A 548 -4.52 11.29 17.50
C SER A 548 -4.21 12.79 17.41
N HIS A 549 -3.58 13.19 16.31
CA HIS A 549 -3.46 14.59 15.90
C HIS A 549 -4.15 14.79 14.55
N PHE A 550 -4.58 16.03 14.28
CA PHE A 550 -5.26 16.35 13.03
C PHE A 550 -4.39 16.06 11.80
N THR A 551 -5.01 15.42 10.81
CA THR A 551 -4.49 15.07 9.47
C THR A 551 -5.63 15.27 8.47
N LEU A 552 -5.34 15.52 7.19
CA LEU A 552 -6.39 15.75 6.18
C LEU A 552 -7.38 14.57 6.07
N ASN A 553 -6.89 13.34 6.25
CA ASN A 553 -7.66 12.10 6.38
C ASN A 553 -8.85 12.18 7.38
N HIS A 554 -8.89 13.14 8.30
CA HIS A 554 -10.06 13.42 9.15
C HIS A 554 -11.31 13.78 8.34
N TRP A 555 -11.20 14.30 7.12
CA TRP A 555 -12.37 14.49 6.24
C TRP A 555 -13.10 13.17 5.92
N GLY A 556 -12.40 12.02 6.04
CA GLY A 556 -12.98 10.68 6.01
C GLY A 556 -14.12 10.42 7.02
N PHE A 557 -14.24 11.18 8.12
CA PHE A 557 -15.40 11.07 9.03
C PHE A 557 -16.74 11.40 8.33
N VAL A 558 -16.73 12.26 7.30
CA VAL A 558 -17.95 12.84 6.73
C VAL A 558 -18.37 12.13 5.45
N PHE A 559 -17.55 12.17 4.39
CA PHE A 559 -17.95 11.80 3.03
C PHE A 559 -18.51 10.36 2.90
N PRO A 560 -17.80 9.28 3.31
CA PRO A 560 -18.31 7.92 3.16
C PRO A 560 -19.58 7.65 3.97
N ASN A 561 -19.68 8.26 5.16
CA ASN A 561 -20.83 8.15 6.05
C ASN A 561 -22.05 8.94 5.52
N ALA A 562 -21.84 10.03 4.78
CA ALA A 562 -22.90 10.70 4.03
C ALA A 562 -23.46 9.80 2.91
N GLY A 563 -22.59 9.11 2.16
CA GLY A 563 -23.00 8.07 1.21
C GLY A 563 -23.88 6.99 1.85
N MET A 564 -23.48 6.49 3.02
CA MET A 564 -24.21 5.47 3.80
C MET A 564 -25.57 6.00 4.31
N THR A 565 -25.63 7.28 4.67
CA THR A 565 -26.87 7.93 5.12
C THR A 565 -27.84 8.12 3.95
N ILE A 566 -27.37 8.54 2.77
CA ILE A 566 -28.21 8.68 1.57
C ILE A 566 -28.71 7.31 1.09
N ALA A 567 -27.89 6.25 1.18
CA ALA A 567 -28.35 4.88 0.95
C ALA A 567 -29.51 4.50 1.89
N LEU A 568 -29.39 4.79 3.20
CA LEU A 568 -30.47 4.53 4.15
C LEU A 568 -31.72 5.36 3.86
N ILE A 569 -31.58 6.61 3.39
CA ILE A 569 -32.73 7.45 2.98
C ILE A 569 -33.51 6.80 1.84
N TYR A 570 -32.82 6.33 0.79
CA TYR A 570 -33.50 5.65 -0.31
C TYR A 570 -34.16 4.34 0.13
N ILE A 571 -33.52 3.56 1.01
CA ILE A 571 -34.12 2.36 1.63
C ILE A 571 -35.36 2.72 2.46
N ALA A 572 -35.26 3.74 3.31
CA ALA A 572 -36.34 4.20 4.19
C ALA A 572 -37.55 4.74 3.42
N ASN A 573 -37.32 5.33 2.24
CA ASN A 573 -38.37 5.77 1.32
C ASN A 573 -38.96 4.59 0.52
N ALA A 574 -38.15 3.59 0.12
CA ALA A 574 -38.63 2.40 -0.59
C ALA A 574 -39.44 1.43 0.31
N LEU A 575 -39.09 1.36 1.60
CA LEU A 575 -39.83 0.61 2.63
C LEU A 575 -40.90 1.45 3.35
N ASP A 576 -41.07 2.72 2.94
CA ASP A 576 -41.91 3.76 3.53
C ASP A 576 -41.84 3.95 5.07
N SER A 577 -40.79 3.45 5.73
CA SER A 577 -40.71 3.35 7.20
C SER A 577 -40.42 4.70 7.89
N PRO A 578 -41.34 5.24 8.73
CA PRO A 578 -41.10 6.47 9.48
C PRO A 578 -39.93 6.35 10.47
N GLY A 579 -39.73 5.16 11.06
CA GLY A 579 -38.62 4.89 11.97
C GLY A 579 -37.26 5.03 11.29
N LEU A 580 -37.09 4.41 10.11
CA LEU A 580 -35.86 4.53 9.33
C LEU A 580 -35.64 5.97 8.84
N LYS A 581 -36.70 6.69 8.43
CA LYS A 581 -36.62 8.12 8.08
C LYS A 581 -36.13 8.97 9.26
N GLY A 582 -36.56 8.65 10.48
CA GLY A 582 -36.06 9.27 11.72
C GLY A 582 -34.57 9.00 11.99
N VAL A 583 -34.11 7.76 11.79
CA VAL A 583 -32.68 7.39 11.90
C VAL A 583 -31.83 8.16 10.88
N CYS A 584 -32.31 8.32 9.65
CA CYS A 584 -31.63 9.11 8.62
C CYS A 584 -31.40 10.57 9.06
N SER A 585 -32.40 11.20 9.66
CA SER A 585 -32.27 12.56 10.19
C SER A 585 -31.26 12.65 11.34
N ALA A 586 -31.25 11.67 12.25
CA ALA A 586 -30.27 11.61 13.34
C ALA A 586 -28.83 11.44 12.82
N MET A 587 -28.61 10.54 11.86
CA MET A 587 -27.31 10.37 11.18
C MET A 587 -26.87 11.67 10.49
N THR A 588 -27.80 12.40 9.88
CA THR A 588 -27.52 13.66 9.18
C THR A 588 -27.12 14.77 10.14
N ILE A 589 -27.74 14.85 11.33
CA ILE A 589 -27.33 15.79 12.38
C ILE A 589 -25.91 15.46 12.87
N ILE A 590 -25.59 14.19 13.07
CA ILE A 590 -24.24 13.73 13.45
C ILE A 590 -23.21 14.10 12.37
N LEU A 591 -23.53 13.92 11.09
CA LEU A 591 -22.65 14.31 9.98
C LEU A 591 -22.35 15.82 9.94
N VAL A 592 -23.35 16.66 10.17
CA VAL A 592 -23.15 18.13 10.23
C VAL A 592 -22.27 18.52 11.43
N ILE A 593 -22.48 17.89 12.60
CA ILE A 593 -21.62 18.09 13.78
C ILE A 593 -20.18 17.66 13.50
N LEU A 594 -19.98 16.50 12.85
CA LEU A 594 -18.66 16.01 12.45
C LEU A 594 -17.99 16.95 11.43
N TRP A 595 -18.72 17.45 10.42
CA TRP A 595 -18.17 18.41 9.46
C TRP A 595 -17.72 19.70 10.14
N ILE A 596 -18.51 20.26 11.07
CA ILE A 596 -18.13 21.46 11.82
C ILE A 596 -16.88 21.19 12.68
N TRP A 597 -16.82 20.04 13.35
CA TRP A 597 -15.67 19.65 14.17
C TRP A 597 -14.39 19.46 13.34
N VAL A 598 -14.46 18.75 12.21
CA VAL A 598 -13.31 18.57 11.29
C VAL A 598 -12.89 19.92 10.69
N ALA A 599 -13.83 20.79 10.29
CA ALA A 599 -13.51 22.13 9.78
C ALA A 599 -12.76 22.99 10.82
N VAL A 600 -13.20 22.97 12.08
CA VAL A 600 -12.51 23.65 13.19
C VAL A 600 -11.12 23.07 13.43
N LEU A 601 -10.96 21.74 13.36
CA LEU A 601 -9.64 21.12 13.46
C LEU A 601 -8.73 21.44 12.26
N ASN A 602 -9.27 21.53 11.05
CA ASN A 602 -8.52 21.88 9.84
C ASN A 602 -7.99 23.33 9.92
N VAL A 603 -8.82 24.29 10.33
CA VAL A 603 -8.39 25.68 10.54
C VAL A 603 -7.34 25.76 11.66
N LYS A 604 -7.53 25.04 12.77
CA LYS A 604 -6.53 24.94 13.83
C LYS A 604 -5.23 24.28 13.34
N GLY A 605 -5.30 23.30 12.45
CA GLY A 605 -4.15 22.63 11.84
C GLY A 605 -3.30 23.61 11.03
N VAL A 606 -3.92 24.39 10.14
CA VAL A 606 -3.26 25.42 9.32
C VAL A 606 -2.57 26.48 10.19
N VAL A 607 -3.26 26.94 11.25
CA VAL A 607 -2.70 27.93 12.21
C VAL A 607 -1.56 27.32 13.02
N GLN A 608 -1.69 26.07 13.46
CA GLN A 608 -0.66 25.33 14.21
C GLN A 608 0.47 24.75 13.33
N LYS A 609 0.51 25.05 12.02
CA LYS A 609 1.49 24.53 11.05
C LYS A 609 1.52 23.00 10.94
N LYS A 610 0.39 22.33 11.21
CA LYS A 610 0.24 20.87 11.14
C LYS A 610 -0.19 20.37 9.76
N VAL A 611 -0.50 21.29 8.86
CA VAL A 611 -0.80 21.08 7.43
C VAL A 611 -0.38 22.34 6.64
N LEU A 612 -0.20 22.25 5.31
CA LEU A 612 0.49 23.28 4.49
C LEU A 612 1.86 23.69 5.05
N TRP A 613 2.67 22.69 5.38
CA TRP A 613 4.01 22.85 5.95
C TRP A 613 4.93 21.71 5.47
N PRO A 614 6.22 21.96 5.23
CA PRO A 614 7.16 20.93 4.80
C PRO A 614 7.09 19.69 5.69
N GLY A 615 6.80 18.53 5.08
CA GLY A 615 6.79 17.25 5.78
C GLY A 615 5.60 17.02 6.69
N MET A 616 4.46 17.69 6.44
CA MET A 616 3.24 17.56 7.25
C MET A 616 1.98 17.12 6.48
N ASP A 617 1.91 17.32 5.16
CA ASP A 617 0.83 16.82 4.30
C ASP A 617 1.28 15.52 3.58
N GLU A 618 0.51 15.01 2.61
CA GLU A 618 0.80 13.75 1.89
C GLU A 618 2.01 13.86 0.89
N ASP A 619 2.79 14.95 0.98
CA ASP A 619 4.03 15.23 0.25
C ASP A 619 5.32 14.92 1.06
N MET A 620 5.18 14.23 2.20
CA MET A 620 6.24 13.99 3.18
C MET A 620 7.59 13.47 2.64
N GLU A 621 7.60 12.72 1.52
CA GLU A 621 8.82 12.08 0.99
C GLU A 621 9.67 13.01 0.10
N ASP A 622 9.11 14.11 -0.43
CA ASP A 622 9.83 15.01 -1.35
C ASP A 622 11.05 15.68 -0.68
N ILE A 623 11.05 15.83 0.65
CA ILE A 623 12.14 16.46 1.43
C ILE A 623 13.35 15.53 1.55
N GLU A 624 13.15 14.22 1.71
CA GLU A 624 14.26 13.25 1.67
C GLU A 624 14.70 12.96 0.23
N GLY A 625 13.82 13.20 -0.75
CA GLY A 625 14.06 12.99 -2.18
C GLY A 625 14.61 14.18 -2.98
N HIS A 626 14.76 15.38 -2.39
CA HIS A 626 15.25 16.57 -3.09
C HIS A 626 16.73 16.45 -3.50
N GLY A 627 16.96 15.93 -4.70
CA GLY A 627 18.26 15.85 -5.37
C GLY A 627 18.88 17.24 -5.56
N HIS A 628 19.73 17.64 -4.62
CA HIS A 628 20.53 18.85 -4.69
C HIS A 628 21.39 18.84 -5.95
N LYS A 629 21.17 19.79 -6.88
CA LYS A 629 22.02 19.95 -8.07
C LYS A 629 23.42 20.36 -7.61
N PRO A 630 24.48 19.60 -7.92
CA PRO A 630 25.84 20.05 -7.64
C PRO A 630 26.19 21.15 -8.65
N GLY A 631 26.24 22.42 -8.22
CA GLY A 631 26.61 23.52 -9.12
C GLY A 631 26.35 24.96 -8.66
N GLU A 632 25.62 25.21 -7.56
CA GLU A 632 25.41 26.58 -7.04
C GLU A 632 26.00 26.74 -5.64
N GLU A 633 27.32 26.93 -5.58
CA GLU A 633 27.97 27.48 -4.39
C GLU A 633 27.59 28.96 -4.26
N VAL A 634 26.79 29.28 -3.23
CA VAL A 634 26.54 30.68 -2.85
C VAL A 634 27.77 31.18 -2.10
N ASP A 635 28.53 32.07 -2.72
CA ASP A 635 29.75 32.65 -2.17
C ASP A 635 29.45 33.43 -0.88
N GLY A 636 29.79 32.82 0.26
CA GLY A 636 29.52 33.34 1.60
C GLY A 636 30.57 34.37 2.02
N GLY A 637 30.53 35.54 1.38
CA GLY A 637 31.48 36.62 1.63
C GLY A 637 31.50 37.08 3.09
N ASP A 638 32.61 36.79 3.78
CA ASP A 638 32.93 37.29 5.12
C ASP A 638 33.10 38.82 5.13
N ASN A 639 32.62 39.50 6.16
CA ASN A 639 32.73 40.96 6.29
C ASN A 639 32.34 41.49 7.69
N SER A 640 33.04 42.54 8.13
CA SER A 640 32.93 43.26 9.43
C SER A 640 33.24 42.39 10.67
N GLU A 641 34.31 42.63 11.45
CA GLU A 641 34.70 43.86 12.17
C GLU A 641 33.55 44.35 13.08
N VAL A 642 33.63 44.19 14.41
CA VAL A 642 34.52 44.92 15.35
C VAL A 642 34.78 44.08 16.61
#